data_AF-A0AAD8BGU4-F1
#
_entry.id   AF-A0AAD8BGU4-F1
#
_cell.length_a   1.000
_cell.length_b   1.000
_cell.length_c   1.000
_cell.angle_alpha   90.00
_cell.angle_beta   90.00
_cell.angle_gamma   90.00
#
_symmetry.space_group_name_H-M   'P 1'
#
loop_
_entity.id
_entity.type
_entity.pdbx_description
1 polymer ?
#
loop_
_entity_poly.entity_id
_entity_poly.type
_entity_poly.pdbx_seq_one_letter_code
_entity_poly.pdbx_strand_id
1 'polypeptide(L)'
;MCLTLGLVRGNETNMYFLKFVAFLCAVYGISAEVCPQSEVLFVLDFSDAAYVPATSNLFPYYSFDLLKAALDSFLNNNYVDNSNNDFRVGAIGYGSRGTFEYIPIRSYPNTAKQYIYHRGNETYGASWTYVGLRAVTFSPIYANNKLIVISAQGTSNSNNSLAFTESLRLRNLGWNIHVIAMQGQNPLDFFELTGMNNNVRPVVLSDSTAGGTKSYRYLSTELANVVSALCSVVPTSTVCSNCMFEGGFAYEADPKYCDSFYQCVEGSSPVRKMCPAGTFWDGSQCNFRNSVSCPYAECSANTVPGTRYPSGRCCNKYFECSNSQLVERACPIGQYFDSVSKQCSSAIDVTQVCQTTGRFECDVASQSSSICNGFDYDPTRDPCKFQFQGKTFNVAPGTIWNQNKCSLDYDSNNLCYRVLDRNYFALANPCTPNFLATFNGGSKTVFSPRLNADLPVYVVSNQVVMTDDVLQFTSVMTDPYYYLFFFNNKDFLPNTAFRVRFRLDNAQLNRDYDILSNSFCALCPDTLRFSVTASSSIRRVVSVMFVTTGSAVASTSAVIDLANSSNMIELLVIFGDSSVYGQLREYNNSNGVVQRVNFNSAGKLQGSHILTNKCGIQLGRGPNSHFLGIIDEFAVFENCANINSLV
;
A
#
# COMPACT_ATOMS: atom_id res chain seq x y z
N MET A 1 13.17 -24.29 -7.26
CA MET A 1 13.55 -25.71 -7.49
C MET A 1 14.63 -25.71 -8.57
N CYS A 2 15.90 -25.89 -8.21
CA CYS A 2 16.98 -26.04 -9.21
C CYS A 2 17.11 -27.53 -9.55
N LEU A 3 16.89 -27.88 -10.82
CA LEU A 3 17.25 -29.19 -11.35
C LEU A 3 18.77 -29.25 -11.53
N THR A 4 19.41 -30.18 -10.82
CA THR A 4 20.75 -30.65 -11.13
C THR A 4 20.69 -31.55 -12.37
N LEU A 5 21.33 -31.14 -13.46
CA LEU A 5 21.62 -32.02 -14.60
C LEU A 5 23.12 -32.33 -14.62
N GLY A 6 23.42 -33.63 -14.57
CA GLY A 6 24.76 -34.18 -14.47
C GLY A 6 25.61 -33.98 -15.72
N LEU A 7 26.91 -33.83 -15.49
CA LEU A 7 27.97 -33.79 -16.49
C LEU A 7 28.10 -35.13 -17.21
N VAL A 8 28.00 -35.12 -18.55
CA VAL A 8 28.52 -36.19 -19.41
C VAL A 8 29.81 -35.70 -20.05
N ARG A 9 30.91 -36.45 -19.84
CA ARG A 9 32.22 -36.23 -20.45
C ARG A 9 32.20 -36.67 -21.92
N GLY A 10 32.73 -35.83 -22.81
CA GLY A 10 33.07 -36.16 -24.19
C GLY A 10 34.33 -35.40 -24.62
N ASN A 11 35.26 -36.12 -25.25
CA ASN A 11 36.64 -35.75 -25.54
C ASN A 11 36.83 -34.75 -26.71
N GLU A 12 37.93 -34.00 -26.59
CA GLU A 12 38.87 -33.52 -27.64
C GLU A 12 38.55 -32.32 -28.57
N THR A 13 39.42 -31.31 -28.40
CA THR A 13 40.07 -30.42 -29.39
C THR A 13 39.39 -29.12 -29.90
N ASN A 14 40.12 -28.02 -29.62
CA ASN A 14 40.25 -26.75 -30.34
C ASN A 14 39.26 -25.58 -30.14
N MET A 15 39.83 -24.55 -29.47
CA MET A 15 39.91 -23.14 -29.86
C MET A 15 38.85 -22.16 -29.32
N TYR A 16 39.37 -21.24 -28.50
CA TYR A 16 38.80 -20.09 -27.83
C TYR A 16 37.70 -19.29 -28.56
N PHE A 17 36.56 -19.14 -27.89
CA PHE A 17 35.70 -17.95 -27.95
C PHE A 17 35.02 -17.77 -26.58
N LEU A 18 35.55 -16.88 -25.74
CA LEU A 18 34.91 -16.49 -24.48
C LEU A 18 33.68 -15.62 -24.81
N LYS A 19 32.48 -16.22 -24.84
CA LYS A 19 31.22 -15.47 -24.68
C LYS A 19 30.88 -15.43 -23.19
N PHE A 20 31.03 -14.27 -22.57
CA PHE A 20 30.45 -13.99 -21.25
C PHE A 20 28.92 -13.98 -21.40
N VAL A 21 28.26 -15.06 -21.00
CA VAL A 21 26.82 -15.03 -20.70
C VAL A 21 26.70 -14.65 -19.23
N ALA A 22 26.42 -13.39 -18.97
CA ALA A 22 26.06 -12.91 -17.65
C ALA A 22 24.76 -13.60 -17.21
N PHE A 23 24.87 -14.52 -16.26
CA PHE A 23 23.73 -15.06 -15.53
C PHE A 23 23.15 -13.94 -14.65
N LEU A 24 22.05 -13.34 -15.10
CA LEU A 24 21.16 -12.55 -14.24
C LEU A 24 20.53 -13.51 -13.23
N CYS A 25 21.18 -13.69 -12.07
CA CYS A 25 20.45 -14.03 -10.85
C CYS A 25 19.63 -12.81 -10.45
N ALA A 26 18.47 -12.64 -11.08
CA ALA A 26 17.39 -11.91 -10.46
C ALA A 26 16.98 -12.74 -9.24
N VAL A 27 17.45 -12.35 -8.06
CA VAL A 27 16.76 -12.69 -6.82
C VAL A 27 15.46 -11.90 -6.88
N TYR A 28 14.48 -12.46 -7.59
CA TYR A 28 13.10 -12.16 -7.28
C TYR A 28 12.96 -12.50 -5.80
N GLY A 29 12.69 -11.49 -4.97
CA GLY A 29 12.06 -11.73 -3.68
C GLY A 29 10.73 -12.39 -3.99
N ILE A 30 10.72 -13.71 -4.11
CA ILE A 30 9.49 -14.49 -4.16
C ILE A 30 8.97 -14.38 -2.73
N SER A 31 8.10 -13.40 -2.45
CA SER A 31 7.15 -13.56 -1.37
C SER A 31 6.31 -14.77 -1.79
N ALA A 32 6.65 -15.95 -1.28
CA ALA A 32 5.76 -17.08 -1.39
C ALA A 32 4.46 -16.64 -0.71
N GLU A 33 3.38 -16.53 -1.48
CA GLU A 33 2.06 -16.31 -0.91
C GLU A 33 1.76 -17.50 0.00
N VAL A 34 1.51 -17.24 1.28
CA VAL A 34 1.40 -18.29 2.29
C VAL A 34 0.05 -18.14 2.98
N CYS A 35 -0.88 -19.05 2.69
CA CYS A 35 -2.09 -19.22 3.51
C CYS A 35 -1.61 -19.61 4.92
N PRO A 36 -2.07 -18.97 6.01
CA PRO A 36 -1.69 -19.38 7.38
C PRO A 36 -2.21 -20.80 7.67
N GLN A 37 -1.78 -21.41 8.77
CA GLN A 37 -2.38 -22.68 9.20
C GLN A 37 -3.89 -22.50 9.36
N SER A 38 -4.66 -23.26 8.58
CA SER A 38 -6.09 -22.98 8.38
C SER A 38 -6.93 -24.23 8.41
N GLU A 39 -8.15 -24.12 8.95
CA GLU A 39 -9.12 -25.22 8.96
C GLU A 39 -10.47 -24.77 8.40
N VAL A 40 -10.96 -25.49 7.40
CA VAL A 40 -12.28 -25.27 6.82
C VAL A 40 -13.13 -26.53 6.99
N LEU A 41 -14.30 -26.36 7.60
CA LEU A 41 -15.30 -27.42 7.70
C LEU A 41 -16.55 -26.99 6.96
N PHE A 42 -16.97 -27.78 5.97
CA PHE A 42 -18.22 -27.59 5.27
C PHE A 42 -19.35 -28.33 5.97
N VAL A 43 -20.49 -27.66 6.14
CA VAL A 43 -21.77 -28.27 6.52
C VAL A 43 -22.70 -28.12 5.33
N LEU A 44 -22.91 -29.24 4.62
CA LEU A 44 -23.49 -29.29 3.29
C LEU A 44 -24.91 -29.82 3.34
N ASP A 45 -25.86 -29.05 2.82
CA ASP A 45 -27.25 -29.46 2.68
C ASP A 45 -27.43 -30.45 1.52
N PHE A 46 -27.79 -31.69 1.84
CA PHE A 46 -28.13 -32.76 0.89
C PHE A 46 -29.65 -33.02 0.83
N SER A 47 -30.48 -32.08 1.27
CA SER A 47 -31.93 -32.19 1.21
C SER A 47 -32.48 -32.14 -0.22
N ASP A 48 -33.74 -32.54 -0.38
CA ASP A 48 -34.51 -32.39 -1.63
C ASP A 48 -34.54 -30.93 -2.11
N ALA A 49 -34.51 -29.96 -1.18
CA ALA A 49 -34.51 -28.53 -1.47
C ALA A 49 -33.17 -28.03 -2.03
N ALA A 50 -32.06 -28.61 -1.58
CA ALA A 50 -30.71 -28.31 -2.08
C ALA A 50 -30.39 -29.06 -3.38
N TYR A 51 -31.10 -30.16 -3.64
CA TYR A 51 -30.81 -31.08 -4.73
C TYR A 51 -31.10 -30.49 -6.13
N VAL A 52 -32.32 -30.01 -6.39
CA VAL A 52 -32.71 -29.42 -7.69
C VAL A 52 -31.79 -28.28 -8.15
N PRO A 53 -31.40 -27.31 -7.30
CA PRO A 53 -30.45 -26.26 -7.68
C PRO A 53 -28.98 -26.72 -7.79
N ALA A 54 -28.64 -27.95 -7.41
CA ALA A 54 -27.27 -28.46 -7.47
C ALA A 54 -26.93 -29.20 -8.76
N THR A 55 -27.89 -29.44 -9.66
CA THR A 55 -27.70 -30.23 -10.89
C THR A 55 -27.49 -29.34 -12.13
N SER A 56 -26.63 -29.78 -13.05
CA SER A 56 -26.26 -29.04 -14.28
C SER A 56 -27.01 -29.47 -15.55
N ASN A 57 -27.64 -30.66 -15.58
CA ASN A 57 -28.36 -31.23 -16.73
C ASN A 57 -29.84 -31.53 -16.42
N LEU A 58 -30.73 -31.40 -17.42
CA LEU A 58 -32.19 -31.61 -17.33
C LEU A 58 -32.64 -33.07 -17.58
N PHE A 59 -31.75 -34.07 -17.49
CA PHE A 59 -32.01 -35.49 -17.84
C PHE A 59 -31.40 -36.45 -16.78
N PRO A 60 -31.87 -37.71 -16.66
CA PRO A 60 -32.38 -38.30 -15.41
C PRO A 60 -31.32 -38.90 -14.45
N TYR A 61 -30.09 -38.42 -14.47
CA TYR A 61 -29.09 -38.82 -13.48
C TYR A 61 -29.03 -37.82 -12.34
N TYR A 62 -29.27 -38.33 -11.13
CA TYR A 62 -29.47 -37.52 -9.95
C TYR A 62 -28.15 -37.11 -9.31
N SER A 63 -27.66 -35.87 -9.48
CA SER A 63 -26.32 -35.50 -9.00
C SER A 63 -26.21 -34.05 -8.51
N PHE A 64 -25.41 -33.87 -7.44
CA PHE A 64 -25.00 -32.58 -6.87
C PHE A 64 -23.80 -31.97 -7.65
N ASP A 65 -23.85 -31.96 -8.98
CA ASP A 65 -22.69 -31.65 -9.83
C ASP A 65 -22.13 -30.24 -9.64
N LEU A 66 -22.99 -29.24 -9.44
CA LEU A 66 -22.55 -27.86 -9.22
C LEU A 66 -21.89 -27.69 -7.85
N LEU A 67 -22.35 -28.40 -6.82
CA LEU A 67 -21.70 -28.44 -5.51
C LEU A 67 -20.33 -29.14 -5.63
N LYS A 68 -20.27 -30.29 -6.32
CA LYS A 68 -19.02 -31.02 -6.57
C LYS A 68 -18.00 -30.14 -7.29
N ALA A 69 -18.42 -29.47 -8.37
CA ALA A 69 -17.57 -28.54 -9.12
C ALA A 69 -17.08 -27.36 -8.27
N ALA A 70 -17.93 -26.80 -7.39
CA ALA A 70 -17.52 -25.71 -6.50
C ALA A 70 -16.51 -26.16 -5.45
N LEU A 71 -16.70 -27.34 -4.85
CA LEU A 71 -15.75 -27.92 -3.89
C LEU A 71 -14.42 -28.29 -4.57
N ASP A 72 -14.47 -28.82 -5.79
CA ASP A 72 -13.28 -29.13 -6.58
C ASP A 72 -12.52 -27.84 -6.95
N SER A 73 -13.24 -26.78 -7.34
CA SER A 73 -12.65 -25.45 -7.56
C SER A 73 -12.04 -24.86 -6.29
N PHE A 74 -12.64 -25.08 -5.12
CA PHE A 74 -12.08 -24.64 -3.83
C PHE A 74 -10.78 -25.39 -3.50
N LEU A 75 -10.75 -26.71 -3.66
CA LEU A 75 -9.58 -27.54 -3.35
C LEU A 75 -8.44 -27.37 -4.35
N ASN A 76 -8.72 -27.00 -5.60
CA ASN A 76 -7.72 -26.69 -6.63
C ASN A 76 -7.30 -25.20 -6.63
N ASN A 77 -7.80 -24.40 -5.68
CA ASN A 77 -7.33 -23.02 -5.54
C ASN A 77 -5.84 -23.02 -5.14
N ASN A 78 -5.02 -22.19 -5.77
CA ASN A 78 -3.56 -22.14 -5.54
C ASN A 78 -3.18 -21.95 -4.06
N TYR A 79 -3.98 -21.20 -3.29
CA TYR A 79 -3.74 -20.97 -1.86
C TYR A 79 -4.10 -22.16 -0.97
N VAL A 80 -4.95 -23.06 -1.46
CA VAL A 80 -5.44 -24.25 -0.75
C VAL A 80 -4.59 -25.46 -1.13
N ASP A 81 -4.43 -25.72 -2.43
CA ASP A 81 -3.76 -26.90 -2.97
C ASP A 81 -2.25 -26.93 -2.68
N ASN A 82 -1.62 -25.75 -2.78
CA ASN A 82 -0.18 -25.56 -2.58
C ASN A 82 0.11 -24.73 -1.33
N SER A 83 -0.77 -24.81 -0.31
CA SER A 83 -0.56 -24.08 0.93
C SER A 83 0.80 -24.46 1.54
N ASN A 84 1.67 -23.45 1.73
CA ASN A 84 2.97 -23.62 2.39
C ASN A 84 2.83 -23.95 3.88
N ASN A 85 1.66 -23.74 4.48
CA ASN A 85 1.31 -24.13 5.84
C ASN A 85 0.21 -25.19 5.84
N ASP A 86 -0.03 -25.80 7.01
CA ASP A 86 -1.04 -26.84 7.16
C ASP A 86 -2.46 -26.33 6.92
N PHE A 87 -3.10 -26.79 5.83
CA PHE A 87 -4.47 -26.48 5.47
C PHE A 87 -5.34 -27.74 5.60
N ARG A 88 -6.38 -27.66 6.41
CA ARG A 88 -7.27 -28.79 6.74
C ARG A 88 -8.66 -28.54 6.21
N VAL A 89 -9.23 -29.55 5.53
CA VAL A 89 -10.59 -29.50 5.02
C VAL A 89 -11.38 -30.70 5.50
N GLY A 90 -12.64 -30.50 5.87
CA GLY A 90 -13.62 -31.56 6.10
C GLY A 90 -14.98 -31.17 5.56
N ALA A 91 -15.88 -32.12 5.40
CA ALA A 91 -17.26 -31.84 5.01
C ALA A 91 -18.23 -32.85 5.63
N ILE A 92 -19.32 -32.34 6.21
CA ILE A 92 -20.43 -33.12 6.74
C ILE A 92 -21.65 -32.83 5.89
N GLY A 93 -22.24 -33.87 5.29
CA GLY A 93 -23.53 -33.79 4.63
C GLY A 93 -24.66 -33.99 5.63
N TYR A 94 -25.79 -33.30 5.45
CA TYR A 94 -26.97 -33.44 6.31
C TYR A 94 -28.30 -33.37 5.56
N GLY A 95 -29.34 -33.87 6.22
CA GLY A 95 -30.75 -33.65 5.91
C GLY A 95 -31.61 -34.20 7.07
N SER A 96 -32.93 -34.28 6.89
CA SER A 96 -33.83 -34.80 7.93
C SER A 96 -33.61 -36.28 8.27
N ARG A 97 -32.94 -37.04 7.39
CA ARG A 97 -32.62 -38.46 7.63
C ARG A 97 -31.34 -38.70 8.43
N GLY A 98 -30.59 -37.65 8.74
CA GLY A 98 -29.35 -37.72 9.53
C GLY A 98 -28.18 -36.99 8.88
N THR A 99 -26.98 -37.31 9.35
CA THR A 99 -25.72 -36.78 8.82
C THR A 99 -24.80 -37.89 8.34
N PHE A 100 -23.85 -37.51 7.50
CA PHE A 100 -22.78 -38.39 7.05
C PHE A 100 -21.52 -37.57 6.77
N GLU A 101 -20.37 -38.22 6.88
CA GLU A 101 -19.10 -37.62 6.52
C GLU A 101 -18.94 -37.65 4.99
N TYR A 102 -18.82 -36.47 4.37
CA TYR A 102 -18.67 -36.30 2.93
C TYR A 102 -17.19 -36.20 2.52
N ILE A 103 -16.41 -35.44 3.28
CA ILE A 103 -14.94 -35.41 3.21
C ILE A 103 -14.44 -35.68 4.63
N PRO A 104 -13.50 -36.63 4.83
CA PRO A 104 -12.98 -36.93 6.15
C PRO A 104 -12.51 -35.69 6.87
N ILE A 105 -12.94 -35.53 8.12
CA ILE A 105 -12.62 -34.33 8.92
C ILE A 105 -11.10 -34.15 9.01
N ARG A 106 -10.62 -32.93 8.74
CA ARG A 106 -9.20 -32.55 8.73
C ARG A 106 -8.34 -33.27 7.70
N SER A 107 -8.92 -33.61 6.55
CA SER A 107 -8.16 -34.06 5.38
C SER A 107 -7.22 -32.97 4.85
N TYR A 108 -6.08 -33.36 4.30
CA TYR A 108 -5.30 -32.48 3.43
C TYR A 108 -6.07 -32.24 2.11
N PRO A 109 -5.91 -31.08 1.43
CA PRO A 109 -6.64 -30.76 0.21
C PRO A 109 -6.52 -31.83 -0.88
N ASN A 110 -5.31 -32.33 -1.13
CA ASN A 110 -5.08 -33.39 -2.10
C ASN A 110 -5.79 -34.72 -1.75
N THR A 111 -5.90 -35.05 -0.46
CA THR A 111 -6.66 -36.22 -0.01
C THR A 111 -8.16 -35.96 -0.14
N ALA A 112 -8.63 -34.76 0.22
CA ALA A 112 -10.03 -34.37 0.14
C ALA A 112 -10.60 -34.45 -1.29
N LYS A 113 -9.80 -34.14 -2.32
CA LYS A 113 -10.19 -34.23 -3.74
C LYS A 113 -10.70 -35.62 -4.12
N GLN A 114 -10.14 -36.67 -3.52
CA GLN A 114 -10.54 -38.05 -3.80
C GLN A 114 -11.99 -38.32 -3.37
N TYR A 115 -12.50 -37.63 -2.35
CA TYR A 115 -13.83 -37.92 -1.79
C TYR A 115 -14.98 -37.21 -2.52
N ILE A 116 -14.71 -36.11 -3.25
CA ILE A 116 -15.74 -35.28 -3.91
C ILE A 116 -16.60 -36.10 -4.89
N TYR A 117 -15.98 -37.01 -5.65
CA TYR A 117 -16.64 -37.74 -6.73
C TYR A 117 -17.06 -39.17 -6.35
N HIS A 118 -16.73 -39.63 -5.13
CA HIS A 118 -17.06 -40.99 -4.66
C HIS A 118 -18.38 -41.10 -3.90
N ARG A 119 -19.05 -39.98 -3.58
CA ARG A 119 -20.35 -39.94 -2.87
C ARG A 119 -21.33 -38.92 -3.47
N GLY A 120 -22.63 -39.10 -3.22
CA GLY A 120 -23.61 -38.00 -3.29
C GLY A 120 -24.44 -37.91 -4.58
N ASN A 121 -25.28 -38.91 -4.83
CA ASN A 121 -26.40 -38.82 -5.78
C ASN A 121 -27.77 -38.93 -5.08
N GLU A 122 -27.79 -39.06 -3.75
CA GLU A 122 -28.99 -39.30 -2.95
C GLU A 122 -29.35 -38.07 -2.12
N THR A 123 -30.64 -37.83 -1.94
CA THR A 123 -31.16 -36.78 -1.09
C THR A 123 -31.47 -37.29 0.32
N TYR A 124 -31.27 -36.44 1.31
CA TYR A 124 -31.39 -36.77 2.74
C TYR A 124 -32.68 -36.22 3.35
N GLY A 125 -33.75 -36.11 2.57
CA GLY A 125 -35.07 -35.63 3.01
C GLY A 125 -35.14 -34.10 3.11
N ALA A 126 -35.72 -33.57 4.18
CA ALA A 126 -35.92 -32.13 4.35
C ALA A 126 -34.64 -31.40 4.83
N SER A 127 -34.55 -30.09 4.56
CA SER A 127 -33.43 -29.24 4.99
C SER A 127 -33.58 -28.87 6.47
N TRP A 128 -32.83 -29.56 7.34
CA TRP A 128 -32.78 -29.29 8.78
C TRP A 128 -31.36 -28.87 9.18
N THR A 129 -31.02 -27.58 9.02
CA THR A 129 -29.65 -27.07 9.21
C THR A 129 -29.08 -27.38 10.60
N TYR A 130 -29.91 -27.38 11.64
CA TYR A 130 -29.50 -27.72 13.00
C TYR A 130 -28.91 -29.13 13.12
N VAL A 131 -29.34 -30.10 12.29
CA VAL A 131 -28.82 -31.47 12.28
C VAL A 131 -27.36 -31.48 11.84
N GLY A 132 -27.03 -30.71 10.79
CA GLY A 132 -25.66 -30.52 10.33
C GLY A 132 -24.77 -29.84 11.37
N LEU A 133 -25.27 -28.77 12.00
CA LEU A 133 -24.51 -28.05 13.04
C LEU A 133 -24.30 -28.91 14.30
N ARG A 134 -25.30 -29.70 14.70
CA ARG A 134 -25.21 -30.60 15.86
C ARG A 134 -24.16 -31.69 15.68
N ALA A 135 -23.93 -32.15 14.45
CA ALA A 135 -22.91 -33.14 14.16
C ALA A 135 -21.47 -32.63 14.37
N VAL A 136 -21.27 -31.30 14.43
CA VAL A 136 -19.97 -30.70 14.77
C VAL A 136 -19.81 -30.68 16.29
N THR A 137 -19.06 -31.63 16.81
CA THR A 137 -18.85 -31.82 18.27
C THR A 137 -17.46 -31.42 18.75
N PHE A 138 -16.62 -30.90 17.86
CA PHE A 138 -15.21 -30.61 18.10
C PHE A 138 -14.86 -29.15 17.80
N SER A 139 -13.82 -28.64 18.46
CA SER A 139 -13.22 -27.33 18.20
C SER A 139 -12.31 -27.36 16.97
N PRO A 140 -12.11 -26.22 16.28
CA PRO A 140 -11.08 -26.11 15.27
C PRO A 140 -9.69 -26.20 15.91
N ILE A 141 -8.72 -26.74 15.18
CA ILE A 141 -7.31 -26.84 15.59
C ILE A 141 -6.54 -25.55 15.31
N TYR A 142 -7.06 -24.67 14.44
CA TYR A 142 -6.45 -23.40 14.08
C TYR A 142 -7.35 -22.21 14.40
N ALA A 143 -6.72 -21.10 14.81
CA ALA A 143 -7.39 -19.82 15.01
C ALA A 143 -7.94 -19.26 13.69
N ASN A 144 -7.23 -19.47 12.57
CA ASN A 144 -7.74 -19.17 11.25
C ASN A 144 -8.63 -20.31 10.75
N ASN A 145 -9.90 -20.26 11.11
CA ASN A 145 -10.85 -21.28 10.70
C ASN A 145 -12.11 -20.68 10.09
N LYS A 146 -12.81 -21.47 9.28
CA LYS A 146 -14.18 -21.19 8.83
C LYS A 146 -15.04 -22.44 8.88
N LEU A 147 -16.23 -22.30 9.46
CA LEU A 147 -17.32 -23.27 9.33
C LEU A 147 -18.28 -22.74 8.27
N ILE A 148 -18.22 -23.30 7.06
CA ILE A 148 -19.02 -22.85 5.92
C ILE A 148 -20.31 -23.67 5.89
N VAL A 149 -21.44 -23.01 6.16
CA VAL A 149 -22.76 -23.63 6.18
C VAL A 149 -23.45 -23.30 4.86
N ILE A 150 -23.67 -24.31 4.05
CA ILE A 150 -24.36 -24.21 2.76
C ILE A 150 -25.76 -24.78 2.99
N SER A 151 -26.79 -23.92 3.01
CA SER A 151 -28.16 -24.28 3.42
C SER A 151 -29.20 -23.86 2.39
N ALA A 152 -30.16 -24.75 2.13
CA ALA A 152 -31.37 -24.49 1.35
C ALA A 152 -32.62 -24.34 2.24
N GLN A 153 -32.43 -24.12 3.55
CA GLN A 153 -33.53 -24.11 4.51
C GLN A 153 -34.52 -22.97 4.24
N GLY A 154 -35.81 -23.33 4.17
CA GLY A 154 -36.91 -22.40 4.01
C GLY A 154 -37.78 -22.25 5.26
N THR A 155 -38.75 -21.34 5.19
CA THR A 155 -39.58 -20.84 6.31
C THR A 155 -40.61 -21.84 6.89
N SER A 156 -40.43 -23.16 6.74
CA SER A 156 -41.36 -24.15 7.29
C SER A 156 -41.08 -24.37 8.80
N ASN A 157 -41.79 -23.58 9.60
CA ASN A 157 -41.74 -23.49 11.05
C ASN A 157 -41.74 -24.83 11.81
N SER A 158 -40.65 -25.12 12.52
CA SER A 158 -40.64 -25.84 13.82
C SER A 158 -39.24 -25.96 14.44
N ASN A 159 -38.16 -25.75 13.67
CA ASN A 159 -36.78 -25.97 14.14
C ASN A 159 -35.90 -24.71 14.17
N ASN A 160 -36.47 -23.52 13.93
CA ASN A 160 -35.73 -22.29 13.68
C ASN A 160 -34.92 -21.77 14.89
N SER A 161 -35.33 -22.15 16.10
CA SER A 161 -34.58 -21.84 17.32
C SER A 161 -33.35 -22.74 17.46
N LEU A 162 -33.39 -23.95 16.91
CA LEU A 162 -32.36 -24.96 17.13
C LEU A 162 -31.10 -24.70 16.32
N ALA A 163 -31.19 -24.30 15.04
CA ALA A 163 -29.97 -24.06 14.27
C ALA A 163 -29.24 -22.80 14.79
N PHE A 164 -30.00 -21.78 15.22
CA PHE A 164 -29.45 -20.65 15.96
C PHE A 164 -28.74 -21.10 17.26
N THR A 165 -29.38 -21.92 18.10
CA THR A 165 -28.76 -22.45 19.33
C THR A 165 -27.48 -23.24 19.04
N GLU A 166 -27.49 -24.13 18.05
CA GLU A 166 -26.30 -24.89 17.67
C GLU A 166 -25.21 -23.96 17.12
N SER A 167 -25.55 -22.92 16.38
CA SER A 167 -24.58 -21.93 15.89
C SER A 167 -23.87 -21.20 17.03
N LEU A 168 -24.59 -20.86 18.11
CA LEU A 168 -23.98 -20.27 19.32
C LEU A 168 -23.05 -21.28 20.01
N ARG A 169 -23.47 -22.55 20.11
CA ARG A 169 -22.62 -23.62 20.67
C ARG A 169 -21.31 -23.76 19.88
N LEU A 170 -21.36 -23.74 18.55
CA LEU A 170 -20.17 -23.88 17.71
C LEU A 170 -19.24 -22.67 17.78
N ARG A 171 -19.79 -21.45 17.91
CA ARG A 171 -18.98 -20.24 18.19
C ARG A 171 -18.27 -20.36 19.54
N ASN A 172 -18.94 -20.88 20.56
CA ASN A 172 -18.32 -21.14 21.86
C ASN A 172 -17.24 -22.23 21.80
N LEU A 173 -17.31 -23.14 20.83
CA LEU A 173 -16.23 -24.09 20.54
C LEU A 173 -15.06 -23.47 19.74
N GLY A 174 -15.20 -22.23 19.24
CA GLY A 174 -14.17 -21.50 18.52
C GLY A 174 -14.34 -21.44 16.99
N TRP A 175 -15.46 -21.91 16.45
CA TRP A 175 -15.72 -21.86 15.00
C TRP A 175 -16.20 -20.48 14.52
N ASN A 176 -15.62 -20.00 13.42
CA ASN A 176 -16.10 -18.82 12.70
C ASN A 176 -17.10 -19.23 11.62
N ILE A 177 -18.39 -19.05 11.88
CA ILE A 177 -19.46 -19.49 10.99
C ILE A 177 -19.65 -18.49 9.83
N HIS A 178 -19.75 -19.01 8.62
CA HIS A 178 -20.13 -18.29 7.41
C HIS A 178 -21.28 -19.01 6.71
N VAL A 179 -22.42 -18.34 6.57
CA VAL A 179 -23.64 -18.95 5.99
C VAL A 179 -23.81 -18.50 4.54
N ILE A 180 -23.90 -19.49 3.65
CA ILE A 180 -24.28 -19.35 2.25
C ILE A 180 -25.67 -19.99 2.10
N ALA A 181 -26.67 -19.15 1.87
CA ALA A 181 -28.04 -19.54 1.65
C ALA A 181 -28.31 -19.71 0.15
N MET A 182 -28.88 -20.85 -0.25
CA MET A 182 -29.29 -21.06 -1.64
C MET A 182 -30.81 -20.99 -1.76
N GLN A 183 -31.28 -20.17 -2.70
CA GLN A 183 -32.72 -20.07 -2.95
C GLN A 183 -33.20 -21.31 -3.73
N GLY A 184 -33.79 -22.26 -3.00
CA GLY A 184 -34.50 -23.41 -3.56
C GLY A 184 -35.94 -23.06 -3.97
N GLN A 185 -36.82 -24.06 -4.07
CA GLN A 185 -38.25 -23.86 -4.39
C GLN A 185 -39.02 -23.11 -3.30
N ASN A 186 -38.53 -23.14 -2.06
CA ASN A 186 -39.18 -22.50 -0.91
C ASN A 186 -38.46 -21.19 -0.53
N PRO A 187 -39.18 -20.16 -0.04
CA PRO A 187 -38.57 -18.93 0.47
C PRO A 187 -37.56 -19.22 1.58
N LEU A 188 -36.39 -18.60 1.53
CA LEU A 188 -35.35 -18.71 2.55
C LEU A 188 -35.79 -18.11 3.90
N ASP A 189 -35.40 -18.78 4.98
CA ASP A 189 -35.59 -18.24 6.34
C ASP A 189 -34.48 -17.27 6.71
N PHE A 190 -34.62 -16.03 6.27
CA PHE A 190 -33.62 -14.99 6.52
C PHE A 190 -33.41 -14.67 8.00
N PHE A 191 -34.41 -14.86 8.86
CA PHE A 191 -34.28 -14.54 10.28
C PHE A 191 -33.31 -15.52 10.94
N GLU A 192 -33.51 -16.82 10.73
CA GLU A 192 -32.63 -17.84 11.28
C GLU A 192 -31.25 -17.83 10.62
N LEU A 193 -31.19 -17.74 9.28
CA LEU A 193 -29.91 -17.76 8.55
C LEU A 193 -29.04 -16.54 8.90
N THR A 194 -29.64 -15.37 9.13
CA THR A 194 -28.93 -14.17 9.60
C THR A 194 -28.48 -14.33 11.04
N GLY A 195 -29.32 -14.88 11.93
CA GLY A 195 -28.95 -15.18 13.31
C GLY A 195 -27.76 -16.14 13.39
N MET A 196 -27.80 -17.22 12.61
CA MET A 196 -26.69 -18.18 12.51
C MET A 196 -25.40 -17.56 11.98
N ASN A 197 -25.51 -16.49 11.18
CA ASN A 197 -24.41 -15.76 10.58
C ASN A 197 -24.03 -14.48 11.34
N ASN A 198 -24.17 -14.48 12.67
CA ASN A 198 -23.76 -13.38 13.57
C ASN A 198 -24.55 -12.09 13.36
N ASN A 199 -25.84 -12.21 13.02
CA ASN A 199 -26.69 -11.09 12.61
C ASN A 199 -26.21 -10.35 11.35
N VAL A 200 -25.28 -10.96 10.58
CA VAL A 200 -24.89 -10.50 9.25
C VAL A 200 -25.73 -11.26 8.24
N ARG A 201 -26.33 -10.56 7.28
CA ARG A 201 -27.14 -11.21 6.24
C ARG A 201 -26.31 -12.28 5.52
N PRO A 202 -26.82 -13.52 5.36
CA PRO A 202 -26.08 -14.59 4.67
C PRO A 202 -25.87 -14.22 3.20
N VAL A 203 -24.85 -14.80 2.59
CA VAL A 203 -24.68 -14.71 1.13
C VAL A 203 -25.81 -15.51 0.48
N VAL A 204 -26.59 -14.88 -0.40
CA VAL A 204 -27.72 -15.53 -1.05
C VAL A 204 -27.34 -15.86 -2.49
N LEU A 205 -27.36 -17.14 -2.81
CA LEU A 205 -27.21 -17.61 -4.18
C LEU A 205 -28.59 -17.67 -4.85
N SER A 206 -28.83 -16.70 -5.75
CA SER A 206 -30.04 -16.60 -6.58
C SER A 206 -29.70 -16.01 -7.95
N ASP A 207 -30.21 -16.59 -9.04
CA ASP A 207 -30.08 -16.08 -10.41
C ASP A 207 -31.27 -15.16 -10.76
N SER A 208 -30.99 -13.94 -11.24
CA SER A 208 -32.00 -12.93 -11.59
C SER A 208 -32.34 -12.89 -13.09
N THR A 209 -31.74 -13.75 -13.92
CA THR A 209 -31.99 -13.77 -15.36
C THR A 209 -33.09 -14.77 -15.76
N ALA A 210 -34.25 -14.22 -16.14
CA ALA A 210 -35.40 -14.87 -16.79
C ALA A 210 -36.01 -16.15 -16.14
N GLY A 211 -37.08 -15.95 -15.36
CA GLY A 211 -38.24 -16.87 -15.35
C GLY A 211 -38.12 -18.24 -14.65
N GLY A 212 -37.10 -18.51 -13.84
CA GLY A 212 -37.06 -19.74 -13.01
C GLY A 212 -35.85 -19.78 -12.06
N THR A 213 -36.10 -20.15 -10.80
CA THR A 213 -35.15 -20.28 -9.67
C THR A 213 -33.84 -20.99 -10.02
N LYS A 214 -32.67 -20.42 -9.72
CA LYS A 214 -31.35 -21.07 -9.90
C LYS A 214 -30.31 -20.47 -8.94
N SER A 215 -29.20 -21.10 -8.55
CA SER A 215 -28.76 -22.49 -8.37
C SER A 215 -27.33 -22.39 -7.76
N TYR A 216 -26.64 -23.50 -7.49
CA TYR A 216 -25.23 -23.54 -7.02
C TYR A 216 -24.18 -22.87 -7.95
N ARG A 217 -24.60 -22.25 -9.07
CA ARG A 217 -23.77 -21.69 -10.15
C ARG A 217 -22.75 -20.64 -9.70
N TYR A 218 -23.04 -19.84 -8.68
CA TYR A 218 -22.13 -18.81 -8.15
C TYR A 218 -21.35 -19.28 -6.91
N LEU A 219 -21.53 -20.53 -6.47
CA LEU A 219 -20.87 -21.02 -5.26
C LEU A 219 -19.35 -21.02 -5.40
N SER A 220 -18.79 -21.35 -6.56
CA SER A 220 -17.33 -21.32 -6.78
C SER A 220 -16.74 -19.92 -6.58
N THR A 221 -17.44 -18.87 -7.02
CA THR A 221 -17.05 -17.47 -6.79
C THR A 221 -17.09 -17.12 -5.31
N GLU A 222 -18.14 -17.51 -4.59
CA GLU A 222 -18.23 -17.24 -3.16
C GLU A 222 -17.19 -18.02 -2.35
N LEU A 223 -16.92 -19.27 -2.72
CA LEU A 223 -15.85 -20.04 -2.10
C LEU A 223 -14.47 -19.44 -2.41
N ALA A 224 -14.25 -18.88 -3.60
CA ALA A 224 -13.03 -18.12 -3.90
C ALA A 224 -12.92 -16.86 -3.05
N ASN A 225 -14.02 -16.13 -2.78
CA ASN A 225 -14.03 -15.00 -1.86
C ASN A 225 -13.70 -15.43 -0.42
N VAL A 226 -14.20 -16.59 0.02
CA VAL A 226 -13.87 -17.16 1.33
C VAL A 226 -12.39 -17.57 1.40
N VAL A 227 -11.85 -18.19 0.35
CA VAL A 227 -10.41 -18.50 0.27
C VAL A 227 -9.59 -17.21 0.30
N SER A 228 -10.01 -16.17 -0.41
CA SER A 228 -9.35 -14.87 -0.31
C SER A 228 -9.44 -14.32 1.12
N ALA A 229 -10.59 -14.38 1.80
CA ALA A 229 -10.67 -13.94 3.19
C ALA A 229 -9.84 -14.80 4.18
N LEU A 230 -9.61 -16.07 3.88
CA LEU A 230 -8.86 -17.04 4.70
C LEU A 230 -7.35 -17.00 4.44
N CYS A 231 -6.96 -16.94 3.17
CA CYS A 231 -5.60 -17.12 2.67
C CYS A 231 -5.00 -15.85 2.08
N SER A 232 -5.82 -14.87 1.70
CA SER A 232 -5.33 -13.50 1.67
C SER A 232 -5.14 -13.09 3.12
N VAL A 233 -3.87 -13.02 3.49
CA VAL A 233 -3.39 -11.81 4.13
C VAL A 233 -4.23 -10.66 3.52
N VAL A 234 -5.17 -10.05 4.29
CA VAL A 234 -5.37 -8.59 4.11
C VAL A 234 -3.95 -8.13 3.96
N PRO A 235 -3.51 -7.57 2.82
CA PRO A 235 -2.12 -7.22 2.68
C PRO A 235 -1.72 -6.58 4.00
N THR A 236 -0.90 -7.28 4.78
CA THR A 236 0.27 -6.65 5.25
C THR A 236 1.14 -6.55 3.96
N SER A 237 0.79 -5.84 2.89
CA SER A 237 0.96 -4.38 2.92
C SER A 237 0.66 -3.94 4.32
N THR A 238 1.66 -4.03 5.19
CA THR A 238 1.68 -3.03 6.25
C THR A 238 1.48 -1.79 5.42
N VAL A 239 0.27 -1.23 5.50
CA VAL A 239 -0.02 -0.02 4.78
C VAL A 239 1.10 0.86 5.31
N CYS A 240 2.07 1.24 4.48
CA CYS A 240 3.45 1.51 4.92
C CYS A 240 4.33 0.26 5.19
N SER A 241 5.26 -0.05 4.28
CA SER A 241 6.32 -1.03 4.55
C SER A 241 7.28 -0.53 5.64
N ASN A 242 8.15 -1.39 6.21
CA ASN A 242 9.23 -0.95 7.11
C ASN A 242 10.08 0.16 6.49
N CYS A 243 10.35 0.10 5.17
CA CYS A 243 11.00 1.20 4.47
C CYS A 243 10.23 2.52 4.61
N MET A 244 8.90 2.49 4.52
CA MET A 244 8.07 3.69 4.59
C MET A 244 7.95 4.25 6.02
N PHE A 245 8.08 3.37 7.03
CA PHE A 245 8.23 3.78 8.41
C PHE A 245 9.58 4.47 8.65
N GLU A 246 10.67 3.93 8.12
CA GLU A 246 12.03 4.48 8.23
C GLU A 246 12.24 5.75 7.38
N GLY A 247 11.56 5.84 6.24
CA GLY A 247 11.54 7.00 5.32
C GLY A 247 10.52 8.08 5.71
N GLY A 248 9.73 7.84 6.76
CA GLY A 248 9.12 8.76 7.76
C GLY A 248 8.24 9.93 7.34
N PHE A 249 7.84 10.06 6.08
CA PHE A 249 6.59 10.73 5.69
C PHE A 249 6.14 10.16 4.35
N ALA A 250 5.75 8.89 4.38
CA ALA A 250 5.17 8.21 3.24
C ALA A 250 3.65 8.22 3.35
N TYR A 251 3.00 8.44 2.21
CA TYR A 251 1.57 8.27 2.05
C TYR A 251 1.32 7.06 1.15
N GLU A 252 0.38 6.21 1.53
CA GLU A 252 -0.03 5.08 0.70
C GLU A 252 -1.50 5.20 0.36
N ALA A 253 -1.83 4.86 -0.89
CA ALA A 253 -3.21 4.86 -1.32
C ALA A 253 -4.00 3.87 -0.46
N ASP A 254 -5.22 4.25 -0.06
CA ASP A 254 -6.10 3.29 0.60
C ASP A 254 -6.49 2.22 -0.44
N PRO A 255 -6.21 0.93 -0.16
CA PRO A 255 -6.42 -0.16 -1.11
C PRO A 255 -7.91 -0.50 -1.33
N LYS A 256 -8.81 0.22 -0.66
CA LYS A 256 -10.26 -0.02 -0.71
C LYS A 256 -11.06 1.21 -1.08
N TYR A 257 -10.60 2.42 -0.74
CA TYR A 257 -11.38 3.63 -0.93
C TYR A 257 -10.57 4.81 -1.48
N CYS A 258 -11.02 5.37 -2.60
CA CYS A 258 -10.29 6.43 -3.32
C CYS A 258 -10.23 7.78 -2.58
N ASP A 259 -11.19 8.06 -1.70
CA ASP A 259 -11.31 9.31 -0.93
C ASP A 259 -10.56 9.27 0.41
N SER A 260 -9.58 8.37 0.50
CA SER A 260 -8.73 8.19 1.67
C SER A 260 -7.37 7.66 1.29
N PHE A 261 -6.43 7.81 2.20
CA PHE A 261 -5.06 7.33 2.09
C PHE A 261 -4.56 7.01 3.49
N TYR A 262 -3.36 6.49 3.61
CA TYR A 262 -2.75 6.25 4.90
C TYR A 262 -1.44 7.01 5.02
N GLN A 263 -1.18 7.50 6.23
CA GLN A 263 0.08 8.12 6.60
C GLN A 263 0.92 7.13 7.39
N CYS A 264 2.17 6.98 6.95
CA CYS A 264 3.19 6.17 7.58
C CYS A 264 3.89 6.99 8.65
N VAL A 265 3.91 6.48 9.88
CA VAL A 265 4.54 7.13 11.01
C VAL A 265 5.36 6.09 11.75
N GLU A 266 6.66 6.36 11.91
CA GLU A 266 7.59 5.47 12.58
C GLU A 266 7.09 5.05 13.98
N GLY A 267 7.18 3.76 14.28
CA GLY A 267 6.79 3.22 15.57
C GLY A 267 5.29 3.23 15.86
N SER A 268 4.42 3.43 14.86
CA SER A 268 2.96 3.32 15.03
C SER A 268 2.27 2.53 13.92
N SER A 269 1.03 2.12 14.17
CA SER A 269 0.17 1.58 13.11
C SER A 269 -0.13 2.63 12.03
N PRO A 270 -0.41 2.22 10.79
CA PRO A 270 -0.69 3.13 9.68
C PRO A 270 -1.92 3.97 9.98
N VAL A 271 -1.78 5.30 9.91
CA VAL A 271 -2.86 6.21 10.28
C VAL A 271 -3.67 6.54 9.04
N ARG A 272 -4.89 6.03 8.96
CA ARG A 272 -5.81 6.34 7.87
C ARG A 272 -6.20 7.82 7.89
N LYS A 273 -6.06 8.48 6.75
CA LYS A 273 -6.42 9.87 6.48
C LYS A 273 -7.51 9.93 5.41
N MET A 274 -8.29 11.00 5.45
CA MET A 274 -9.41 11.19 4.53
C MET A 274 -9.16 12.41 3.69
N CYS A 275 -9.41 12.29 2.39
CA CYS A 275 -9.37 13.43 1.51
C CYS A 275 -10.57 14.36 1.77
N PRO A 276 -10.42 15.67 1.49
CA PRO A 276 -11.53 16.61 1.42
C PRO A 276 -12.71 16.08 0.60
N ALA A 277 -13.93 16.48 0.95
CA ALA A 277 -15.12 16.09 0.20
C ALA A 277 -14.96 16.49 -1.28
N GLY A 278 -15.33 15.59 -2.19
CA GLY A 278 -15.15 15.79 -3.64
C GLY A 278 -13.74 15.52 -4.19
N THR A 279 -12.78 15.10 -3.36
CA THR A 279 -11.40 14.80 -3.80
C THR A 279 -11.02 13.34 -3.54
N PHE A 280 -10.16 12.78 -4.39
CA PHE A 280 -9.56 11.46 -4.28
C PHE A 280 -8.05 11.56 -4.13
N TRP A 281 -7.43 10.55 -3.52
CA TRP A 281 -5.98 10.43 -3.43
C TRP A 281 -5.40 10.02 -4.78
N ASP A 282 -4.53 10.84 -5.36
CA ASP A 282 -3.90 10.57 -6.67
C ASP A 282 -2.59 9.79 -6.59
N GLY A 283 -2.20 9.38 -5.37
CA GLY A 283 -0.90 8.79 -5.08
C GLY A 283 0.06 9.77 -4.39
N SER A 284 -0.20 11.08 -4.48
CA SER A 284 0.66 12.12 -3.94
C SER A 284 -0.09 13.20 -3.13
N GLN A 285 -1.33 13.52 -3.52
CA GLN A 285 -2.17 14.54 -2.90
C GLN A 285 -3.66 14.22 -3.08
N CYS A 286 -4.51 14.92 -2.33
CA CYS A 286 -5.95 14.88 -2.57
C CYS A 286 -6.30 15.83 -3.73
N ASN A 287 -6.67 15.25 -4.86
CA ASN A 287 -6.98 15.96 -6.10
C ASN A 287 -8.46 15.79 -6.47
N PHE A 288 -8.99 16.60 -7.37
CA PHE A 288 -10.38 16.49 -7.80
C PHE A 288 -10.68 15.08 -8.31
N ARG A 289 -11.78 14.49 -7.81
CA ARG A 289 -12.17 13.10 -8.10
C ARG A 289 -12.09 12.72 -9.58
N ASN A 290 -12.52 13.63 -10.46
CA ASN A 290 -12.58 13.39 -11.90
C ASN A 290 -11.20 13.42 -12.60
N SER A 291 -10.17 13.88 -11.91
CA SER A 291 -8.78 13.93 -12.40
C SER A 291 -7.94 12.77 -11.89
N VAL A 292 -8.51 11.88 -11.07
CA VAL A 292 -7.81 10.76 -10.43
C VAL A 292 -8.27 9.43 -11.03
N SER A 293 -7.32 8.64 -11.51
CA SER A 293 -7.59 7.27 -11.96
C SER A 293 -7.66 6.33 -10.76
N CYS A 294 -8.87 6.09 -10.25
CA CYS A 294 -9.05 5.16 -9.13
C CYS A 294 -9.55 3.77 -9.57
N PRO A 295 -8.80 2.68 -9.32
CA PRO A 295 -9.22 1.32 -9.68
C PRO A 295 -10.40 0.82 -8.84
N TYR A 296 -10.68 1.44 -7.69
CA TYR A 296 -11.75 1.04 -6.77
C TYR A 296 -13.06 1.80 -6.98
N ALA A 297 -13.07 2.77 -7.91
CA ALA A 297 -14.25 3.54 -8.30
C ALA A 297 -14.20 3.90 -9.80
N GLU A 298 -14.11 2.89 -10.66
CA GLU A 298 -14.00 3.12 -12.10
C GLU A 298 -15.31 3.60 -12.73
N CYS A 299 -15.35 4.85 -13.20
CA CYS A 299 -16.47 5.39 -13.96
C CYS A 299 -16.00 5.85 -15.33
N SER A 300 -16.28 5.03 -16.34
CA SER A 300 -15.93 5.26 -17.74
C SER A 300 -17.18 5.14 -18.61
N ALA A 301 -17.03 5.39 -19.91
CA ALA A 301 -18.11 5.19 -20.89
C ALA A 301 -18.64 3.73 -20.91
N ASN A 302 -17.85 2.77 -20.43
CA ASN A 302 -18.21 1.36 -20.37
C ASN A 302 -18.78 0.94 -19.00
N THR A 303 -18.73 1.82 -18.00
CA THR A 303 -19.29 1.52 -16.67
C THR A 303 -20.81 1.59 -16.74
N VAL A 304 -21.50 0.58 -16.20
CA VAL A 304 -22.97 0.56 -16.16
C VAL A 304 -23.47 1.78 -15.37
N PRO A 305 -24.31 2.65 -15.97
CA PRO A 305 -24.89 3.79 -15.26
C PRO A 305 -25.58 3.35 -13.96
N GLY A 306 -25.32 4.06 -12.88
CA GLY A 306 -25.84 3.73 -11.56
C GLY A 306 -25.00 2.74 -10.77
N THR A 307 -23.82 2.32 -11.25
CA THR A 307 -22.87 1.55 -10.43
C THR A 307 -22.41 2.38 -9.24
N ARG A 308 -22.39 1.76 -8.04
CA ARG A 308 -22.13 2.45 -6.77
C ARG A 308 -20.88 1.96 -6.07
N TYR A 309 -20.12 2.88 -5.50
CA TYR A 309 -18.88 2.64 -4.77
C TYR A 309 -18.95 3.26 -3.38
N PRO A 310 -18.48 2.57 -2.34
CA PRO A 310 -18.53 3.10 -0.98
C PRO A 310 -17.58 4.29 -0.82
N SER A 311 -17.99 5.29 -0.03
CA SER A 311 -17.05 6.29 0.47
C SER A 311 -16.21 5.70 1.61
N GLY A 312 -14.92 6.00 1.57
CA GLY A 312 -13.96 5.75 2.63
C GLY A 312 -13.99 6.83 3.70
N ARG A 313 -14.49 8.04 3.42
CA ARG A 313 -14.68 9.08 4.43
C ARG A 313 -15.99 8.90 5.21
N CYS A 314 -17.09 8.79 4.48
CA CYS A 314 -18.45 8.85 5.00
C CYS A 314 -19.15 7.49 4.83
N CYS A 315 -19.39 6.77 5.91
CA CYS A 315 -20.08 5.48 5.88
C CYS A 315 -21.51 5.56 5.29
N ASN A 316 -22.15 6.73 5.39
CA ASN A 316 -23.50 7.01 4.92
C ASN A 316 -23.50 7.72 3.56
N LYS A 317 -22.36 7.75 2.85
CA LYS A 317 -22.28 8.24 1.47
C LYS A 317 -21.66 7.20 0.54
N TYR A 318 -21.91 7.41 -0.74
CA TYR A 318 -21.40 6.58 -1.82
C TYR A 318 -21.18 7.43 -3.07
N PHE A 319 -20.42 6.88 -4.01
CA PHE A 319 -20.24 7.45 -5.34
C PHE A 319 -21.07 6.65 -6.34
N GLU A 320 -21.82 7.33 -7.18
CA GLU A 320 -22.63 6.74 -8.23
C GLU A 320 -22.10 7.18 -9.59
N CYS A 321 -21.84 6.23 -10.47
CA CYS A 321 -21.38 6.52 -11.82
C CYS A 321 -22.55 6.99 -12.69
N SER A 322 -22.45 8.18 -13.26
CA SER A 322 -23.44 8.77 -14.17
C SER A 322 -22.72 9.54 -15.28
N ASN A 323 -22.99 9.22 -16.54
CA ASN A 323 -22.38 9.86 -17.71
C ASN A 323 -20.84 9.92 -17.65
N SER A 324 -20.20 8.80 -17.30
CA SER A 324 -18.74 8.70 -17.13
C SER A 324 -18.16 9.63 -16.06
N GLN A 325 -18.98 10.11 -15.12
CA GLN A 325 -18.56 10.90 -13.97
C GLN A 325 -19.09 10.32 -12.66
N LEU A 326 -18.25 10.36 -11.63
CA LEU A 326 -18.62 9.93 -10.29
C LEU A 326 -19.31 11.05 -9.53
N VAL A 327 -20.58 10.85 -9.19
CA VAL A 327 -21.35 11.79 -8.39
C VAL A 327 -21.46 11.28 -6.96
N GLU A 328 -21.18 12.13 -5.97
CA GLU A 328 -21.40 11.77 -4.56
C GLU A 328 -22.90 11.81 -4.22
N ARG A 329 -23.33 10.81 -3.44
CA ARG A 329 -24.70 10.65 -2.97
C ARG A 329 -24.68 10.32 -1.48
N ALA A 330 -25.67 10.81 -0.75
CA ALA A 330 -25.91 10.41 0.63
C ALA A 330 -27.01 9.34 0.69
N CYS A 331 -26.90 8.46 1.66
CA CYS A 331 -28.00 7.59 2.05
C CYS A 331 -29.10 8.39 2.74
N PRO A 332 -30.35 7.90 2.72
CA PRO A 332 -31.43 8.45 3.54
C PRO A 332 -31.02 8.56 5.02
N ILE A 333 -31.63 9.50 5.73
CA ILE A 333 -31.36 9.74 7.15
C ILE A 333 -31.54 8.44 7.95
N GLY A 334 -30.58 8.14 8.85
CA GLY A 334 -30.60 6.92 9.66
C GLY A 334 -30.15 5.64 8.93
N GLN A 335 -29.53 5.78 7.75
CA GLN A 335 -28.99 4.66 6.98
C GLN A 335 -27.50 4.82 6.68
N TYR A 336 -26.81 3.70 6.50
CA TYR A 336 -25.44 3.64 6.04
C TYR A 336 -25.35 2.96 4.67
N PHE A 337 -24.29 3.22 3.92
CA PHE A 337 -24.04 2.54 2.66
C PHE A 337 -23.33 1.21 2.91
N ASP A 338 -24.02 0.11 2.63
CA ASP A 338 -23.44 -1.23 2.71
C ASP A 338 -22.64 -1.52 1.44
N SER A 339 -21.31 -1.65 1.60
CA SER A 339 -20.39 -1.90 0.51
C SER A 339 -20.55 -3.28 -0.15
N VAL A 340 -21.23 -4.22 0.51
CA VAL A 340 -21.50 -5.58 -0.01
C VAL A 340 -22.73 -5.55 -0.90
N SER A 341 -23.88 -5.11 -0.38
CA SER A 341 -25.12 -5.03 -1.16
C SER A 341 -25.14 -3.86 -2.16
N LYS A 342 -24.23 -2.89 -2.04
CA LYS A 342 -24.20 -1.63 -2.81
C LYS A 342 -25.47 -0.79 -2.65
N GLN A 343 -26.13 -0.90 -1.49
CA GLN A 343 -27.37 -0.21 -1.16
C GLN A 343 -27.28 0.48 0.20
N CYS A 344 -28.21 1.40 0.46
CA CYS A 344 -28.38 1.98 1.78
C CYS A 344 -29.16 1.02 2.68
N SER A 345 -28.64 0.79 3.87
CA SER A 345 -29.17 -0.15 4.86
C SER A 345 -29.40 0.57 6.20
N SER A 346 -30.46 0.19 6.89
CA SER A 346 -30.76 0.73 8.22
C SER A 346 -29.89 0.05 9.30
N ALA A 347 -29.48 0.82 10.30
CA ALA A 347 -28.84 0.31 11.51
C ALA A 347 -29.52 0.90 12.75
N ILE A 348 -29.49 0.18 13.88
CA ILE A 348 -29.96 0.69 15.18
C ILE A 348 -29.10 1.88 15.61
N ASP A 349 -27.79 1.79 15.36
CA ASP A 349 -26.82 2.84 15.63
C ASP A 349 -25.89 2.97 14.41
N VAL A 350 -26.20 3.92 13.53
CA VAL A 350 -25.41 4.19 12.34
C VAL A 350 -24.01 4.64 12.72
N THR A 351 -23.88 5.54 13.70
CA THR A 351 -22.60 6.04 14.21
C THR A 351 -21.68 4.88 14.64
N GLN A 352 -22.20 3.89 15.35
CA GLN A 352 -21.43 2.69 15.73
C GLN A 352 -20.98 1.85 14.51
N VAL A 353 -21.84 1.67 13.52
CA VAL A 353 -21.48 0.98 12.25
C VAL A 353 -20.37 1.74 11.50
N CYS A 354 -20.41 3.06 11.52
CA CYS A 354 -19.40 3.90 10.89
C CYS A 354 -18.05 3.75 11.61
N GLN A 355 -18.04 3.87 12.94
CA GLN A 355 -16.85 3.73 13.77
C GLN A 355 -16.19 2.35 13.62
N THR A 356 -16.98 1.28 13.64
CA THR A 356 -16.47 -0.10 13.47
C THR A 356 -15.87 -0.35 12.10
N THR A 357 -16.22 0.46 11.09
CA THR A 357 -15.62 0.41 9.75
C THR A 357 -14.53 1.45 9.52
N GLY A 358 -14.11 2.19 10.57
CA GLY A 358 -13.07 3.21 10.49
C GLY A 358 -13.48 4.44 9.67
N ARG A 359 -14.78 4.78 9.68
CA ARG A 359 -15.41 5.86 8.88
C ARG A 359 -16.32 6.73 9.75
N PHE A 360 -16.72 7.88 9.23
CA PHE A 360 -17.63 8.79 9.93
C PHE A 360 -19.04 8.73 9.37
N GLU A 361 -20.02 8.96 10.23
CA GLU A 361 -21.36 9.36 9.80
C GLU A 361 -21.31 10.85 9.47
N CYS A 362 -21.49 11.20 8.20
CA CYS A 362 -21.39 12.58 7.73
C CYS A 362 -22.76 13.27 7.71
N ASP A 363 -22.76 14.60 7.72
CA ASP A 363 -23.96 15.44 7.60
C ASP A 363 -25.01 15.24 8.72
N VAL A 364 -24.61 14.73 9.88
CA VAL A 364 -25.48 14.58 11.05
C VAL A 364 -25.53 15.92 11.80
N ALA A 365 -26.72 16.50 11.95
CA ALA A 365 -26.92 17.74 12.72
C ALA A 365 -26.62 17.57 14.22
N SER A 366 -26.48 16.34 14.71
CA SER A 366 -26.16 16.00 16.08
C SER A 366 -24.71 15.52 16.20
N GLN A 367 -23.77 16.45 16.12
CA GLN A 367 -22.64 16.58 17.04
C GLN A 367 -21.77 17.76 16.59
N SER A 368 -22.16 18.96 17.03
CA SER A 368 -21.16 19.93 17.51
C SER A 368 -20.51 19.39 18.78
N SER A 369 -19.92 18.20 18.69
CA SER A 369 -19.13 17.60 19.76
C SER A 369 -17.77 18.27 19.66
N SER A 370 -17.43 19.06 20.66
CA SER A 370 -16.06 19.55 20.87
C SER A 370 -15.06 18.42 21.16
N ILE A 371 -15.50 17.16 21.17
CA ILE A 371 -14.68 15.98 21.47
C ILE A 371 -14.42 15.23 20.16
N CYS A 372 -13.28 15.52 19.55
CA CYS A 372 -12.75 14.73 18.46
C CYS A 372 -11.96 13.56 19.06
N ASN A 373 -12.47 12.33 19.00
CA ASN A 373 -11.88 11.13 19.61
C ASN A 373 -10.36 10.98 19.33
N GLY A 374 -9.54 11.52 20.23
CA GLY A 374 -8.08 11.55 20.12
C GLY A 374 -7.51 12.65 19.22
N PHE A 375 -8.31 13.45 18.50
CA PHE A 375 -7.84 14.57 17.71
C PHE A 375 -8.01 15.91 18.45
N ASP A 376 -7.06 16.82 18.31
CA ASP A 376 -7.13 18.15 18.93
C ASP A 376 -6.54 19.22 18.00
N TYR A 377 -6.73 20.50 18.35
CA TYR A 377 -6.00 21.58 17.74
C TYR A 377 -4.50 21.38 17.95
N ASP A 378 -3.69 21.88 17.02
CA ASP A 378 -2.29 22.13 17.34
C ASP A 378 -2.18 23.07 18.56
N PRO A 379 -1.23 22.87 19.49
CA PRO A 379 -1.08 23.72 20.67
C PRO A 379 -0.84 25.20 20.36
N THR A 380 -0.28 25.50 19.18
CA THR A 380 -0.08 26.88 18.70
C THR A 380 -1.28 27.43 17.94
N ARG A 381 -2.34 26.62 17.79
CA ARG A 381 -3.55 26.88 16.98
C ARG A 381 -3.25 27.16 15.51
N ASP A 382 -2.16 26.60 15.00
CA ASP A 382 -1.85 26.58 13.58
C ASP A 382 -2.88 25.70 12.85
N PRO A 383 -3.74 26.26 11.97
CA PRO A 383 -4.75 25.49 11.24
C PRO A 383 -4.13 24.48 10.25
N CYS A 384 -2.82 24.55 10.05
CA CYS A 384 -2.04 23.68 9.19
C CYS A 384 -1.50 22.47 9.93
N LYS A 385 -1.85 22.36 11.20
CA LYS A 385 -1.48 21.27 12.09
C LYS A 385 -2.67 20.86 12.93
N PHE A 386 -2.62 19.62 13.39
CA PHE A 386 -3.56 19.08 14.36
C PHE A 386 -2.85 18.06 15.24
N GLN A 387 -3.38 17.82 16.43
CA GLN A 387 -2.90 16.74 17.28
C GLN A 387 -3.72 15.47 17.06
N PHE A 388 -3.06 14.33 17.15
CA PHE A 388 -3.70 13.04 17.36
C PHE A 388 -2.96 12.27 18.45
N GLN A 389 -3.66 11.90 19.52
CA GLN A 389 -3.10 11.20 20.69
C GLN A 389 -1.86 11.90 21.26
N GLY A 390 -1.91 13.24 21.35
CA GLY A 390 -0.83 14.08 21.90
C GLY A 390 0.37 14.32 20.98
N LYS A 391 0.36 13.78 19.75
CA LYS A 391 1.38 14.06 18.73
C LYS A 391 0.85 15.06 17.72
N THR A 392 1.66 16.03 17.32
CA THR A 392 1.32 17.04 16.30
C THR A 392 1.63 16.51 14.89
N PHE A 393 0.70 16.73 13.96
CA PHE A 393 0.80 16.35 12.55
C PHE A 393 0.48 17.55 11.67
N ASN A 394 1.15 17.66 10.51
CA ASN A 394 0.76 18.61 9.47
C ASN A 394 -0.48 18.11 8.71
N VAL A 395 -1.31 19.04 8.26
CA VAL A 395 -2.41 18.76 7.32
C VAL A 395 -1.86 18.45 5.92
N ALA A 396 -2.66 17.77 5.10
CA ALA A 396 -2.29 17.53 3.71
C ALA A 396 -2.27 18.85 2.91
N PRO A 397 -1.43 18.99 1.88
CA PRO A 397 -1.45 20.17 0.99
C PRO A 397 -2.87 20.44 0.45
N GLY A 398 -3.26 21.72 0.39
CA GLY A 398 -4.61 22.14 -0.05
C GLY A 398 -5.72 21.94 0.99
N THR A 399 -5.36 21.62 2.24
CA THR A 399 -6.32 21.38 3.32
C THR A 399 -6.00 22.18 4.58
N ILE A 400 -7.00 22.42 5.42
CA ILE A 400 -6.86 22.97 6.78
C ILE A 400 -7.54 22.04 7.78
N TRP A 401 -7.09 22.04 9.03
CA TRP A 401 -7.76 21.31 10.10
C TRP A 401 -9.00 22.09 10.57
N ASN A 402 -10.15 21.41 10.58
CA ASN A 402 -11.38 21.91 11.18
C ASN A 402 -11.74 21.07 12.39
N GLN A 403 -11.44 21.57 13.59
CA GLN A 403 -11.76 20.87 14.83
C GLN A 403 -13.26 20.64 14.99
N ASN A 404 -14.11 21.59 14.60
CA ASN A 404 -15.56 21.41 14.78
C ASN A 404 -16.12 20.27 13.93
N LYS A 405 -15.41 19.90 12.84
CA LYS A 405 -15.73 18.76 11.99
C LYS A 405 -14.82 17.55 12.24
N CYS A 406 -13.88 17.66 13.19
CA CYS A 406 -12.83 16.68 13.44
C CYS A 406 -12.17 16.15 12.16
N SER A 407 -11.97 17.00 11.15
CA SER A 407 -11.53 16.58 9.82
C SER A 407 -10.82 17.68 9.06
N LEU A 408 -10.18 17.28 7.95
CA LEU A 408 -9.61 18.19 6.98
C LEU A 408 -10.71 18.80 6.11
N ASP A 409 -10.68 20.13 6.01
CA ASP A 409 -11.49 20.94 5.11
C ASP A 409 -10.63 21.48 3.97
N TYR A 410 -11.29 21.85 2.87
CA TYR A 410 -10.63 22.52 1.77
C TYR A 410 -10.08 23.88 2.22
N ASP A 411 -8.82 24.15 1.92
CA ASP A 411 -8.17 25.41 2.23
C ASP A 411 -8.53 26.47 1.19
N SER A 412 -9.70 27.08 1.32
CA SER A 412 -10.20 28.10 0.39
C SER A 412 -9.32 29.36 0.33
N ASN A 413 -8.48 29.58 1.34
CA ASN A 413 -7.63 30.76 1.48
C ASN A 413 -6.14 30.44 1.27
N ASN A 414 -5.80 29.20 0.92
CA ASN A 414 -4.43 28.74 0.72
C ASN A 414 -3.49 29.03 1.93
N LEU A 415 -4.04 28.95 3.15
CA LEU A 415 -3.36 29.16 4.43
C LEU A 415 -2.24 28.13 4.69
N CYS A 416 -2.52 26.86 4.43
CA CYS A 416 -1.69 25.71 4.83
C CYS A 416 -0.85 25.13 3.72
N TYR A 417 -1.06 25.65 2.52
CA TYR A 417 -0.07 25.66 1.46
C TYR A 417 1.23 26.39 1.85
N ARG A 418 1.26 27.10 2.98
CA ARG A 418 2.46 27.79 3.49
C ARG A 418 3.48 26.89 4.19
N VAL A 419 3.13 25.63 4.51
CA VAL A 419 4.10 24.69 5.09
C VAL A 419 4.58 23.74 4.00
N LEU A 420 5.41 24.32 3.12
CA LEU A 420 6.41 23.61 2.30
C LEU A 420 5.89 22.87 1.05
N ASP A 421 5.15 23.55 0.16
CA ASP A 421 5.29 23.18 -1.26
C ASP A 421 5.37 24.32 -2.30
N ARG A 422 6.37 24.13 -3.17
CA ARG A 422 6.58 24.50 -4.57
C ARG A 422 6.62 25.95 -5.08
N ASN A 423 5.79 26.91 -4.68
CA ASN A 423 5.66 28.20 -5.42
C ASN A 423 6.00 29.49 -4.66
N TYR A 424 6.46 29.40 -3.40
CA TYR A 424 6.52 30.57 -2.50
C TYR A 424 7.91 31.03 -2.05
N PHE A 425 9.00 30.51 -2.60
CA PHE A 425 10.24 31.26 -2.48
C PHE A 425 10.15 32.43 -3.45
N ALA A 426 10.10 33.65 -2.92
CA ALA A 426 10.18 34.85 -3.75
C ALA A 426 11.34 34.69 -4.75
N LEU A 427 11.14 35.20 -5.96
CA LEU A 427 12.16 35.20 -7.00
C LEU A 427 13.46 35.78 -6.42
N ALA A 428 14.52 34.97 -6.36
CA ALA A 428 15.77 35.40 -5.76
C ALA A 428 16.65 36.12 -6.79
N ASN A 429 17.04 37.34 -6.46
CA ASN A 429 18.02 38.14 -7.19
C ASN A 429 18.87 38.96 -6.20
N PRO A 430 20.13 38.58 -5.89
CA PRO A 430 20.88 37.47 -6.48
C PRO A 430 20.34 36.09 -6.08
N CYS A 431 20.73 35.03 -6.81
CA CYS A 431 20.30 33.67 -6.55
C CYS A 431 20.89 33.17 -5.20
N THR A 432 20.04 33.05 -4.17
CA THR A 432 20.38 32.53 -2.84
C THR A 432 19.69 31.19 -2.59
N PRO A 433 20.22 30.30 -1.73
CA PRO A 433 19.58 29.01 -1.50
C PRO A 433 18.29 29.19 -0.71
N ASN A 434 17.30 28.36 -1.00
CA ASN A 434 16.05 28.28 -0.24
C ASN A 434 16.07 27.19 0.84
N PHE A 435 17.05 26.28 0.76
CA PHE A 435 17.34 25.24 1.73
C PHE A 435 18.87 25.22 1.96
N LEU A 436 19.32 25.34 3.19
CA LEU A 436 20.74 25.32 3.57
C LEU A 436 20.95 24.54 4.86
N ALA A 437 21.73 23.47 4.78
CA ALA A 437 22.20 22.69 5.93
C ALA A 437 23.73 22.84 6.02
N THR A 438 24.22 23.37 7.16
CA THR A 438 25.65 23.66 7.39
C THR A 438 26.29 22.79 8.48
N PHE A 439 25.50 22.09 9.29
CA PHE A 439 25.97 21.25 10.40
C PHE A 439 26.77 21.94 11.53
N ASN A 440 27.14 23.22 11.35
CA ASN A 440 27.76 24.10 12.36
C ASN A 440 27.10 24.02 13.74
N GLY A 441 27.92 24.04 14.79
CA GLY A 441 27.55 23.76 16.17
C GLY A 441 26.93 22.37 16.40
N GLY A 442 27.19 21.38 15.55
CA GLY A 442 26.52 20.07 15.61
C GLY A 442 25.01 20.16 15.35
N SER A 443 24.57 21.17 14.59
CA SER A 443 23.17 21.48 14.41
C SER A 443 22.51 20.65 13.30
N LYS A 444 21.33 20.13 13.60
CA LYS A 444 20.41 19.51 12.63
C LYS A 444 19.49 20.53 11.96
N THR A 445 19.56 21.79 12.38
CA THR A 445 18.70 22.85 11.86
C THR A 445 19.03 23.13 10.40
N VAL A 446 17.97 23.25 9.60
CA VAL A 446 18.07 23.72 8.22
C VAL A 446 17.61 25.17 8.19
N PHE A 447 18.39 26.05 7.60
CA PHE A 447 18.07 27.46 7.47
C PHE A 447 17.62 27.78 6.04
N SER A 448 16.68 28.72 5.90
CA SER A 448 16.34 29.31 4.60
C SER A 448 16.79 30.77 4.59
N PRO A 449 17.91 31.11 3.93
CA PRO A 449 18.35 32.50 3.76
C PRO A 449 17.29 33.40 3.12
N ARG A 450 16.41 32.85 2.30
CA ARG A 450 15.32 33.60 1.66
C ARG A 450 14.22 34.00 2.63
N LEU A 451 13.88 33.12 3.56
CA LEU A 451 12.89 33.41 4.60
C LEU A 451 13.52 34.08 5.82
N ASN A 452 14.85 34.08 5.89
CA ASN A 452 15.62 34.45 7.07
C ASN A 452 15.11 33.71 8.32
N ALA A 453 14.82 32.42 8.17
CA ALA A 453 14.21 31.60 9.21
C ALA A 453 14.64 30.13 9.08
N ASP A 454 14.60 29.43 10.21
CA ASP A 454 14.78 27.98 10.25
C ASP A 454 13.58 27.27 9.61
N LEU A 455 13.87 26.27 8.80
CA LEU A 455 12.88 25.39 8.21
C LEU A 455 12.57 24.25 9.19
N PRO A 456 11.28 23.91 9.39
CA PRO A 456 10.89 22.76 10.20
C PRO A 456 11.18 21.47 9.43
N VAL A 457 12.45 21.06 9.40
CA VAL A 457 12.93 19.87 8.70
C VAL A 457 13.13 18.74 9.69
N TYR A 458 12.37 17.66 9.50
CA TYR A 458 12.65 16.41 10.20
C TYR A 458 13.86 15.74 9.56
N VAL A 459 14.77 15.21 10.39
CA VAL A 459 16.00 14.53 9.96
C VAL A 459 16.29 13.31 10.83
N VAL A 460 16.82 12.26 10.21
CA VAL A 460 17.27 11.04 10.89
C VAL A 460 18.69 10.74 10.46
N SER A 461 19.50 10.25 11.39
CA SER A 461 20.91 9.95 11.17
C SER A 461 21.21 8.55 11.70
N ASN A 462 21.88 7.72 10.92
CA ASN A 462 22.37 6.41 11.35
C ASN A 462 23.88 6.37 11.20
N GLN A 463 24.61 6.00 12.25
CA GLN A 463 26.08 5.86 12.35
C GLN A 463 26.95 7.09 11.99
N VAL A 464 26.48 7.99 11.12
CA VAL A 464 27.14 9.25 10.77
C VAL A 464 27.36 10.07 12.04
N VAL A 465 28.58 10.57 12.18
CA VAL A 465 28.95 11.42 13.32
C VAL A 465 28.84 12.85 12.86
N MET A 466 28.02 13.64 13.54
CA MET A 466 28.02 15.09 13.37
C MET A 466 29.04 15.64 14.36
N THR A 467 30.20 16.05 13.85
CA THR A 467 31.15 16.85 14.63
C THR A 467 30.76 18.32 14.46
N ASP A 468 31.26 19.21 15.32
CA ASP A 468 30.72 20.57 15.47
C ASP A 468 30.52 21.35 14.16
N ASP A 469 31.16 21.00 13.04
CA ASP A 469 30.93 21.70 11.75
C ASP A 469 30.68 20.78 10.54
N VAL A 470 30.72 19.45 10.68
CA VAL A 470 30.62 18.54 9.52
C VAL A 470 29.89 17.23 9.83
N LEU A 471 29.34 16.61 8.79
CA LEU A 471 28.99 15.19 8.78
C LEU A 471 30.22 14.37 8.45
N GLN A 472 30.62 13.47 9.35
CA GLN A 472 31.78 12.60 9.20
C GLN A 472 31.36 11.15 8.93
N PHE A 473 31.95 10.58 7.89
CA PHE A 473 31.73 9.22 7.42
C PHE A 473 33.07 8.45 7.40
N THR A 474 33.13 7.30 8.04
CA THR A 474 34.37 6.52 8.18
C THR A 474 34.19 5.10 7.69
N SER A 475 35.31 4.43 7.36
CA SER A 475 35.30 3.07 6.83
C SER A 475 34.88 1.99 7.83
N VAL A 476 34.74 2.34 9.12
CA VAL A 476 34.25 1.41 10.16
C VAL A 476 32.73 1.37 10.23
N MET A 477 32.06 2.36 9.63
CA MET A 477 30.60 2.41 9.55
C MET A 477 30.11 1.41 8.50
N THR A 478 29.01 0.74 8.78
CA THR A 478 28.42 -0.27 7.88
C THR A 478 27.34 0.32 6.98
N ASP A 479 26.55 1.27 7.52
CA ASP A 479 25.43 1.90 6.82
C ASP A 479 25.21 3.35 7.28
N PRO A 480 26.20 4.25 7.13
CA PRO A 480 26.07 5.61 7.61
C PRO A 480 25.25 6.48 6.67
N TYR A 481 24.30 7.23 7.21
CA TYR A 481 23.54 8.21 6.44
C TYR A 481 23.00 9.36 7.29
N TYR A 482 22.80 10.50 6.64
CA TYR A 482 22.02 11.61 7.15
C TYR A 482 20.85 11.89 6.20
N TYR A 483 19.62 11.64 6.65
CA TYR A 483 18.42 11.65 5.81
C TYR A 483 17.52 12.85 6.07
N LEU A 484 17.12 13.51 4.98
CA LEU A 484 16.34 14.75 4.95
C LEU A 484 14.95 14.47 4.39
N PHE A 485 13.96 14.35 5.29
CA PHE A 485 12.57 14.05 4.93
C PHE A 485 11.89 15.19 4.15
N PHE A 486 12.47 16.39 4.21
CA PHE A 486 12.00 17.58 3.48
C PHE A 486 11.81 17.35 1.98
N PHE A 487 12.54 16.40 1.39
CA PHE A 487 12.50 16.10 -0.04
C PHE A 487 11.57 14.93 -0.40
N ASN A 488 10.88 14.31 0.56
CA ASN A 488 9.91 13.25 0.29
C ASN A 488 8.79 13.76 -0.63
N ASN A 489 8.52 13.05 -1.73
CA ASN A 489 7.49 13.41 -2.72
C ASN A 489 7.66 14.82 -3.31
N LYS A 490 8.87 15.39 -3.23
CA LYS A 490 9.15 16.72 -3.76
C LYS A 490 9.45 16.64 -5.25
N ASP A 491 8.67 17.36 -6.03
CA ASP A 491 9.00 17.67 -7.42
C ASP A 491 10.06 18.77 -7.49
N PHE A 492 11.06 18.59 -8.34
CA PHE A 492 12.03 19.63 -8.66
C PHE A 492 11.75 20.17 -10.05
N LEU A 493 11.40 21.46 -10.12
CA LEU A 493 11.15 22.16 -11.37
C LEU A 493 12.46 22.36 -12.16
N PRO A 494 12.39 22.66 -13.47
CA PRO A 494 13.54 23.08 -14.24
C PRO A 494 14.14 24.35 -13.62
N ASN A 495 15.44 24.54 -13.82
CA ASN A 495 16.22 25.57 -13.14
C ASN A 495 16.24 25.38 -11.62
N THR A 496 16.61 24.17 -11.19
CA THR A 496 16.96 23.84 -9.80
C THR A 496 18.45 23.56 -9.70
N ALA A 497 19.13 24.11 -8.69
CA ALA A 497 20.54 23.82 -8.42
C ALA A 497 20.72 23.11 -7.08
N PHE A 498 21.73 22.24 -7.04
CA PHE A 498 22.18 21.54 -5.85
C PHE A 498 23.64 21.88 -5.61
N ARG A 499 23.97 22.22 -4.37
CA ARG A 499 25.35 22.47 -3.94
C ARG A 499 25.69 21.55 -2.78
N VAL A 500 26.84 20.87 -2.89
CA VAL A 500 27.40 20.06 -1.80
C VAL A 500 28.87 20.41 -1.63
N ARG A 501 29.30 20.70 -0.40
CA ARG A 501 30.71 20.87 -0.07
C ARG A 501 31.21 19.67 0.70
N PHE A 502 32.20 18.95 0.17
CA PHE A 502 32.67 17.68 0.71
C PHE A 502 34.18 17.51 0.55
N ARG A 503 34.76 16.56 1.31
CA ARG A 503 36.09 16.02 1.07
C ARG A 503 36.06 14.51 1.21
N LEU A 504 36.68 13.84 0.27
CA LEU A 504 36.79 12.38 0.23
C LEU A 504 38.08 11.95 0.94
N ASP A 505 37.95 11.22 2.06
CA ASP A 505 39.07 10.79 2.90
C ASP A 505 39.25 9.27 2.84
N ASN A 506 40.50 8.80 2.76
CA ASN A 506 40.87 7.37 2.82
C ASN A 506 40.11 6.46 1.84
N ALA A 507 39.69 6.99 0.70
CA ALA A 507 38.97 6.25 -0.33
C ALA A 507 39.88 5.26 -1.06
N GLN A 508 39.30 4.10 -1.40
CA GLN A 508 39.93 3.14 -2.30
C GLN A 508 39.92 3.69 -3.73
N LEU A 509 41.02 3.47 -4.47
CA LEU A 509 41.10 3.91 -5.85
C LEU A 509 40.10 3.17 -6.73
N ASN A 510 39.49 3.89 -7.68
CA ASN A 510 38.52 3.40 -8.65
C ASN A 510 37.27 2.76 -8.03
N ARG A 511 36.93 3.17 -6.80
CA ARG A 511 35.68 2.81 -6.13
C ARG A 511 34.76 4.02 -6.06
N ASP A 512 33.49 3.80 -6.36
CA ASP A 512 32.47 4.85 -6.36
C ASP A 512 31.84 4.99 -4.98
N TYR A 513 31.81 6.23 -4.49
CA TYR A 513 31.28 6.62 -3.20
C TYR A 513 30.12 7.60 -3.39
N ASP A 514 28.96 7.30 -2.82
CA ASP A 514 27.76 8.14 -2.99
C ASP A 514 27.76 9.31 -2.01
N ILE A 515 27.92 10.53 -2.54
CA ILE A 515 27.85 11.77 -1.77
C ILE A 515 26.41 12.00 -1.29
N LEU A 516 25.45 11.84 -2.20
CA LEU A 516 24.03 11.88 -1.88
C LEU A 516 23.20 11.09 -2.90
N SER A 517 22.03 10.64 -2.46
CA SER A 517 21.04 10.01 -3.32
C SER A 517 19.64 10.18 -2.71
N ASN A 518 18.61 9.81 -3.46
CA ASN A 518 17.27 9.59 -2.91
C ASN A 518 16.84 8.12 -2.95
N SER A 519 17.79 7.19 -3.09
CA SER A 519 17.54 5.74 -3.05
C SER A 519 17.61 5.19 -1.62
N PHE A 520 16.64 5.56 -0.79
CA PHE A 520 16.63 5.15 0.62
C PHE A 520 16.32 3.66 0.80
N CYS A 521 15.48 3.07 -0.08
CA CYS A 521 15.11 1.66 -0.01
C CYS A 521 14.59 1.15 -1.37
N ALA A 522 14.20 -0.13 -1.44
CA ALA A 522 13.68 -0.78 -2.65
C ALA A 522 12.41 -0.14 -3.26
N LEU A 523 11.59 0.58 -2.47
CA LEU A 523 10.41 1.29 -2.96
C LEU A 523 10.70 2.69 -3.53
N CYS A 524 11.95 3.14 -3.40
CA CYS A 524 12.42 4.45 -3.83
C CYS A 524 13.68 4.25 -4.69
N PRO A 525 13.55 3.88 -5.98
CA PRO A 525 14.71 3.86 -6.88
C PRO A 525 15.31 5.27 -6.98
N ASP A 526 16.62 5.39 -7.24
CA ASP A 526 17.24 6.71 -7.38
C ASP A 526 16.70 7.47 -8.59
N THR A 527 16.20 8.67 -8.34
CA THR A 527 15.89 9.66 -9.38
C THR A 527 16.90 10.81 -9.39
N LEU A 528 17.75 10.87 -8.36
CA LEU A 528 18.86 11.81 -8.23
C LEU A 528 19.99 11.12 -7.45
N ARG A 529 21.20 11.15 -8.00
CA ARG A 529 22.39 10.55 -7.36
C ARG A 529 23.66 11.32 -7.72
N PHE A 530 24.46 11.68 -6.71
CA PHE A 530 25.80 12.26 -6.87
C PHE A 530 26.85 11.34 -6.26
N SER A 531 27.88 11.01 -7.02
CA SER A 531 28.96 10.13 -6.59
C SER A 531 30.34 10.71 -6.91
N VAL A 532 31.35 10.21 -6.20
CA VAL A 532 32.74 10.55 -6.45
C VAL A 532 33.61 9.30 -6.44
N THR A 533 34.59 9.29 -7.33
CA THR A 533 35.59 8.24 -7.48
C THR A 533 36.98 8.85 -7.35
N ALA A 534 37.86 8.25 -6.55
CA ALA A 534 39.28 8.63 -6.53
C ALA A 534 40.04 7.80 -7.57
N SER A 535 40.59 8.41 -8.61
CA SER A 535 41.42 7.70 -9.61
C SER A 535 42.92 7.77 -9.28
N SER A 536 43.33 8.70 -8.43
CA SER A 536 44.66 8.80 -7.83
C SER A 536 44.57 9.47 -6.45
N SER A 537 45.69 9.74 -5.79
CA SER A 537 45.71 10.48 -4.51
C SER A 537 45.04 11.86 -4.59
N ILE A 538 45.16 12.54 -5.74
CA ILE A 538 44.65 13.90 -5.97
C ILE A 538 43.54 13.98 -7.02
N ARG A 539 43.40 12.98 -7.91
CA ARG A 539 42.41 13.00 -8.98
C ARG A 539 41.06 12.50 -8.49
N ARG A 540 40.00 13.27 -8.73
CA ARG A 540 38.61 12.94 -8.42
C ARG A 540 37.76 13.01 -9.68
N VAL A 541 36.92 12.00 -9.88
CA VAL A 541 35.86 11.99 -10.89
C VAL A 541 34.55 12.14 -10.15
N VAL A 542 33.85 13.24 -10.37
CA VAL A 542 32.54 13.50 -9.74
C VAL A 542 31.47 13.31 -10.80
N SER A 543 30.48 12.49 -10.49
CA SER A 543 29.38 12.15 -11.41
C SER A 543 28.03 12.48 -10.79
N VAL A 544 27.12 12.96 -11.62
CA VAL A 544 25.74 13.29 -11.23
C VAL A 544 24.77 12.64 -12.20
N MET A 545 23.65 12.16 -11.68
CA MET A 545 22.58 11.53 -12.46
C MET A 545 21.22 12.08 -12.00
N PHE A 546 20.35 12.34 -12.96
CA PHE A 546 18.94 12.65 -12.75
C PHE A 546 18.07 11.77 -13.66
N VAL A 547 16.95 11.28 -13.15
CA VAL A 547 15.89 10.64 -13.94
C VAL A 547 14.79 11.68 -14.15
N THR A 548 14.34 11.86 -15.38
CA THR A 548 13.30 12.83 -15.74
C THR A 548 11.90 12.21 -15.69
N THR A 549 10.83 13.04 -15.68
CA THR A 549 9.44 12.57 -15.72
C THR A 549 9.07 11.69 -16.93
N GLY A 550 9.86 11.71 -18.00
CA GLY A 550 9.75 10.79 -19.13
C GLY A 550 10.59 9.51 -18.99
N SER A 551 11.09 9.21 -17.78
CA SER A 551 12.01 8.11 -17.46
C SER A 551 13.36 8.15 -18.20
N ALA A 552 13.69 9.26 -18.86
CA ALA A 552 15.00 9.46 -19.48
C ALA A 552 16.04 9.86 -18.42
N VAL A 553 17.25 9.33 -18.53
CA VAL A 553 18.37 9.60 -17.62
C VAL A 553 19.25 10.71 -18.20
N ALA A 554 19.46 11.79 -17.44
CA ALA A 554 20.42 12.84 -17.73
C ALA A 554 21.59 12.72 -16.75
N SER A 555 22.76 12.33 -17.23
CA SER A 555 23.97 12.18 -16.42
C SER A 555 25.15 12.94 -16.99
N THR A 556 25.98 13.49 -16.11
CA THR A 556 27.22 14.16 -16.48
C THR A 556 28.29 13.95 -15.42
N SER A 557 29.55 14.23 -15.78
CA SER A 557 30.69 14.14 -14.88
C SER A 557 31.71 15.24 -15.14
N ALA A 558 32.54 15.48 -14.13
CA ALA A 558 33.70 16.37 -14.16
C ALA A 558 34.90 15.68 -13.50
N VAL A 559 36.09 15.99 -13.97
CA VAL A 559 37.35 15.46 -13.42
C VAL A 559 38.17 16.60 -12.88
N ILE A 560 38.53 16.55 -11.60
CA ILE A 560 39.36 17.56 -10.93
C ILE A 560 40.62 16.91 -10.36
N ASP A 561 41.78 17.47 -10.69
CA ASP A 561 43.08 17.08 -10.14
C ASP A 561 43.43 18.08 -9.02
N LEU A 562 43.19 17.69 -7.75
CA LEU A 562 43.34 18.58 -6.59
C LEU A 562 44.79 19.05 -6.40
N ALA A 563 44.96 20.32 -6.03
CA ALA A 563 46.25 20.85 -5.60
C ALA A 563 46.72 20.22 -4.27
N ASN A 564 45.77 19.87 -3.39
CA ASN A 564 46.03 19.12 -2.18
C ASN A 564 44.87 18.15 -1.90
N SER A 565 45.18 16.88 -1.63
CA SER A 565 44.15 15.87 -1.35
C SER A 565 43.28 16.17 -0.13
N SER A 566 43.75 17.03 0.77
CA SER A 566 43.03 17.47 1.97
C SER A 566 42.08 18.66 1.73
N ASN A 567 42.08 19.23 0.54
CA ASN A 567 41.21 20.36 0.19
C ASN A 567 39.74 19.91 0.03
N MET A 568 38.83 20.84 0.27
CA MET A 568 37.40 20.62 0.06
C MET A 568 37.04 20.80 -1.41
N ILE A 569 35.99 20.11 -1.86
CA ILE A 569 35.37 20.25 -3.17
C ILE A 569 33.95 20.77 -2.96
N GLU A 570 33.62 21.87 -3.61
CA GLU A 570 32.23 22.29 -3.82
C GLU A 570 31.75 21.75 -5.17
N LEU A 571 30.75 20.87 -5.13
CA LEU A 571 29.98 20.46 -6.29
C LEU A 571 28.77 21.37 -6.41
N LEU A 572 28.68 22.12 -7.51
CA LEU A 572 27.48 22.83 -7.91
C LEU A 572 26.96 22.23 -9.22
N VAL A 573 25.73 21.72 -9.21
CA VAL A 573 25.05 21.20 -10.40
C VAL A 573 23.69 21.87 -10.56
N ILE A 574 23.37 22.23 -11.81
CA ILE A 574 22.11 22.85 -12.21
C ILE A 574 21.37 21.90 -13.14
N PHE A 575 20.16 21.52 -12.73
CA PHE A 575 19.16 20.91 -13.59
C PHE A 575 18.42 22.05 -14.32
N GLY A 576 18.96 22.47 -15.47
CA GLY A 576 18.42 23.58 -16.25
C GLY A 576 17.16 23.22 -17.04
N ASP A 577 16.74 24.11 -17.93
CA ASP A 577 15.55 23.86 -18.76
C ASP A 577 15.76 22.75 -19.81
N SER A 578 16.88 22.78 -20.55
CA SER A 578 17.19 21.82 -21.62
C SER A 578 18.45 20.99 -21.38
N SER A 579 19.19 21.24 -20.29
CA SER A 579 20.42 20.52 -19.99
C SER A 579 20.75 20.49 -18.50
N VAL A 580 21.56 19.51 -18.11
CA VAL A 580 22.23 19.42 -16.80
C VAL A 580 23.68 19.84 -16.97
N TYR A 581 24.13 20.80 -16.17
CA TYR A 581 25.49 21.38 -16.23
C TYR A 581 25.89 21.89 -14.84
N GLY A 582 27.13 22.34 -14.66
CA GLY A 582 27.60 22.81 -13.36
C GLY A 582 29.09 23.04 -13.30
N GLN A 583 29.62 23.16 -12.08
CA GLN A 583 31.03 23.37 -11.81
C GLN A 583 31.46 22.70 -10.50
N LEU A 584 32.68 22.16 -10.50
CA LEU A 584 33.44 21.81 -9.30
C LEU A 584 34.38 22.95 -8.94
N ARG A 585 34.51 23.25 -7.64
CA ARG A 585 35.49 24.20 -7.13
C ARG A 585 36.31 23.55 -6.02
N GLU A 586 37.63 23.65 -6.11
CA GLU A 586 38.52 23.25 -5.01
C GLU A 586 38.70 24.43 -4.05
N TYR A 587 38.54 24.17 -2.75
CA TYR A 587 38.74 25.14 -1.68
C TYR A 587 39.90 24.72 -0.79
N ASN A 588 40.83 25.65 -0.54
CA ASN A 588 41.88 25.45 0.44
C ASN A 588 41.35 25.58 1.88
N ASN A 589 42.19 25.28 2.87
CA ASN A 589 41.84 25.37 4.29
C ASN A 589 41.49 26.79 4.78
N SER A 590 41.74 27.83 3.99
CA SER A 590 41.36 29.23 4.27
C SER A 590 40.10 29.64 3.52
N ASN A 591 39.33 28.68 2.98
CA ASN A 591 38.13 28.90 2.16
C ASN A 591 38.36 29.73 0.87
N GLY A 592 39.60 29.76 0.37
CA GLY A 592 39.93 30.34 -0.93
C GLY A 592 39.74 29.33 -2.06
N VAL A 593 39.11 29.76 -3.15
CA VAL A 593 38.97 28.94 -4.37
C VAL A 593 40.32 28.79 -5.04
N VAL A 594 40.79 27.55 -5.15
CA VAL A 594 42.08 27.18 -5.77
C VAL A 594 41.91 27.00 -7.28
N GLN A 595 40.89 26.28 -7.70
CA GLN A 595 40.60 26.01 -9.12
C GLN A 595 39.12 25.72 -9.35
N ARG A 596 38.71 25.75 -10.62
CA ARG A 596 37.34 25.51 -11.09
C ARG A 596 37.36 24.57 -12.29
N VAL A 597 36.48 23.58 -12.31
CA VAL A 597 36.28 22.67 -13.44
C VAL A 597 34.80 22.57 -13.77
N ASN A 598 34.41 22.79 -15.02
CA ASN A 598 33.01 22.66 -15.43
C ASN A 598 32.63 21.20 -15.67
N PHE A 599 31.39 20.84 -15.35
CA PHE A 599 30.80 19.60 -15.84
C PHE A 599 30.58 19.67 -17.35
N ASN A 600 30.62 18.52 -18.00
CA ASN A 600 30.07 18.41 -19.34
C ASN A 600 28.56 18.75 -19.30
N SER A 601 28.04 19.34 -20.38
CA SER A 601 26.59 19.57 -20.47
C SER A 601 25.90 18.30 -20.97
N ALA A 602 24.90 17.81 -20.23
CA ALA A 602 24.06 16.69 -20.64
C ALA A 602 22.69 17.20 -21.07
N GLY A 603 22.33 16.98 -22.34
CA GLY A 603 21.03 17.39 -22.88
C GLY A 603 19.87 16.60 -22.27
N LYS A 604 18.72 17.26 -22.12
CA LYS A 604 17.45 16.64 -21.74
C LYS A 604 16.29 17.31 -22.50
N LEU A 605 15.11 16.72 -22.44
CA LEU A 605 13.92 17.33 -23.01
C LEU A 605 13.63 18.66 -22.31
N GLN A 606 13.34 19.70 -23.09
CA GLN A 606 13.00 21.01 -22.57
C GLN A 606 11.75 20.94 -21.69
N GLY A 607 11.75 21.63 -20.56
CA GLY A 607 10.62 21.62 -19.61
C GLY A 607 10.43 20.30 -18.85
N SER A 608 11.25 19.26 -19.05
CA SER A 608 11.15 18.04 -18.24
C SER A 608 11.65 18.28 -16.82
N HIS A 609 10.95 17.73 -15.83
CA HIS A 609 11.28 17.83 -14.40
C HIS A 609 12.09 16.60 -13.95
N ILE A 610 12.70 16.68 -12.76
CA ILE A 610 13.25 15.49 -12.10
C ILE A 610 12.06 14.62 -11.65
N LEU A 611 12.09 13.32 -11.94
CA LEU A 611 11.06 12.38 -11.55
C LEU A 611 10.92 12.36 -10.03
N THR A 612 9.70 12.61 -9.55
CA THR A 612 9.37 12.65 -8.12
C THR A 612 9.68 11.31 -7.48
N ASN A 613 10.31 11.37 -6.30
CA ASN A 613 10.63 10.21 -5.50
C ASN A 613 9.83 10.24 -4.21
N LYS A 614 9.32 9.08 -3.78
CA LYS A 614 8.64 8.94 -2.48
C LYS A 614 9.57 9.21 -1.30
N CYS A 615 10.88 8.97 -1.50
CA CYS A 615 11.89 9.22 -0.50
C CYS A 615 12.60 10.56 -0.70
N GLY A 616 13.05 11.12 0.41
CA GLY A 616 13.85 12.33 0.47
C GLY A 616 15.31 12.08 0.11
N ILE A 617 16.16 13.04 0.46
CA ILE A 617 17.59 12.98 0.13
C ILE A 617 18.37 12.45 1.33
N GLN A 618 19.19 11.42 1.11
CA GLN A 618 20.20 10.96 2.05
C GLN A 618 21.57 11.45 1.62
N LEU A 619 22.34 11.97 2.57
CA LEU A 619 23.75 12.27 2.43
C LEU A 619 24.58 11.06 2.92
N GLY A 620 25.59 10.71 2.13
CA GLY A 620 26.58 9.69 2.44
C GLY A 620 26.18 8.24 2.18
N ARG A 621 24.99 7.99 1.61
CA ARG A 621 24.51 6.66 1.25
C ARG A 621 23.85 6.66 -0.12
N GLY A 622 23.94 5.52 -0.82
CA GLY A 622 23.29 5.26 -2.09
C GLY A 622 23.54 3.81 -2.55
N PRO A 623 23.30 3.50 -3.84
CA PRO A 623 23.43 2.14 -4.37
C PRO A 623 24.88 1.66 -4.56
N ASN A 624 25.87 2.55 -4.47
CA ASN A 624 27.29 2.23 -4.51
C ASN A 624 27.83 2.04 -3.08
N SER A 625 29.06 2.50 -2.81
CA SER A 625 29.61 2.47 -1.46
C SER A 625 29.18 3.71 -0.68
N HIS A 626 28.91 3.56 0.61
CA HIS A 626 28.67 4.72 1.48
C HIS A 626 29.87 5.67 1.44
N PHE A 627 29.61 6.96 1.54
CA PHE A 627 30.65 7.99 1.47
C PHE A 627 31.74 7.80 2.54
N LEU A 628 32.96 8.27 2.23
CA LEU A 628 34.10 8.26 3.14
C LEU A 628 34.73 9.65 3.20
N GLY A 629 34.76 10.27 4.37
CA GLY A 629 35.28 11.62 4.58
C GLY A 629 34.25 12.52 5.22
N ILE A 630 34.18 13.78 4.78
CA ILE A 630 33.35 14.80 5.40
C ILE A 630 32.43 15.50 4.40
N ILE A 631 31.20 15.80 4.83
CA ILE A 631 30.27 16.70 4.14
C ILE A 631 30.01 17.87 5.07
N ASP A 632 30.33 19.06 4.60
CA ASP A 632 30.29 20.30 5.36
C ASP A 632 29.02 21.10 5.08
N GLU A 633 28.49 21.02 3.87
CA GLU A 633 27.30 21.78 3.50
C GLU A 633 26.48 21.09 2.43
N PHE A 634 25.15 21.21 2.54
CA PHE A 634 24.21 20.89 1.47
C PHE A 634 23.20 22.02 1.28
N ALA A 635 23.04 22.49 0.04
CA ALA A 635 22.10 23.54 -0.30
C ALA A 635 21.32 23.26 -1.59
N VAL A 636 20.09 23.75 -1.63
CA VAL A 636 19.22 23.72 -2.82
C VAL A 636 18.80 25.13 -3.19
N PHE A 637 18.73 25.40 -4.49
CA PHE A 637 18.36 26.69 -5.07
C PHE A 637 17.25 26.46 -6.10
N GLU A 638 16.11 27.11 -5.91
CA GLU A 638 14.95 27.04 -6.81
C GLU A 638 14.45 28.45 -7.13
N ASN A 639 13.72 28.69 -8.22
CA ASN A 639 13.11 30.01 -8.52
C ASN A 639 14.10 31.21 -8.42
N CYS A 640 15.22 31.14 -9.12
CA CYS A 640 16.17 32.25 -9.24
C CYS A 640 15.92 33.08 -10.49
N ALA A 641 16.07 34.41 -10.39
CA ALA A 641 15.96 35.31 -11.56
C ALA A 641 16.98 34.97 -12.65
N ASN A 642 18.18 34.56 -12.23
CA ASN A 642 19.21 34.04 -13.11
C ASN A 642 19.96 32.92 -12.39
N ILE A 643 19.59 31.65 -12.62
CA ILE A 643 20.27 30.52 -11.98
C ILE A 643 21.71 30.34 -12.46
N ASN A 644 22.03 30.82 -13.67
CA ASN A 644 23.39 30.77 -14.21
C ASN A 644 24.36 31.67 -13.44
N SER A 645 23.87 32.61 -12.62
CA SER A 645 24.73 33.44 -11.77
C SER A 645 25.46 32.63 -10.68
N LEU A 646 25.08 31.36 -10.47
CA LEU A 646 25.73 30.49 -9.49
C LEU A 646 27.05 29.90 -9.99
N VAL A 647 27.24 29.75 -11.31
CA VAL A 647 28.37 29.03 -11.93
C VAL A 647 29.61 29.92 -12.07
#